data_AF-A0A7V1JDS6-F1
#
_entry.id   AF-A0A7V1JDS6-F1
#
_cell.length_a   1.000
_cell.length_b   1.000
_cell.length_c   1.000
_cell.angle_alpha   90.00
_cell.angle_beta   90.00
_cell.angle_gamma   90.00
#
_symmetry.space_group_name_H-M   'P 1'
#
loop_
_entity.id
_entity.type
_entity.pdbx_description
1 polymer ?
#
loop_
_entity_poly.entity_id
_entity_poly.type
_entity_poly.pdbx_seq_one_letter_code
_entity_poly.pdbx_strand_id
1 'polypeptide(L)'
;MRIVDVEIREMDYSLECDVKALQLLQDDRVLVEKDKIIYTGMVLGEVKVVQGSTLPNKAKVIRKLFAFETGEKFVRYPIETESFGFCKKNIESLKLSMKLLLIKFLPVENKLVFYYSAEERVDFRELVKILASKFHLRIEMRQINIRDECRILGGIGICGRVCCCGTVVSEMNAITSATTKIQCQSTSKYVGYCGRLLCCLSFDSLGVDEDICENENNTPGVSRKDCAGSYSEDYFYVTTPIYYANDKPHIGHAYSTVIADSAARFKRLSGYKVFFMTGTDEHGLKIEKEAEARGISPKELADSVHKKFKELFGSLNISYDRFIRTTDADHIKTVKTVFKKLFKKGDIYLSEYEGWYCTPCETFLTERLLDAGNCPQCGRPVSKVKEKSYFLKLDKYEKRLLEYIENNPGFIKPDFRRNEVISFIREGLKDLSISRTSFKCGISVPGNDKHVIYVWFDALLNYLTGLGYEDFLNGKNPDFDKFFRTANHIVGKDIVKFHGVYWPIMLFALDINLPKTILAHGWWLTGGKKMSKSLGNAIDPDSLIDKFGADAVRFYLLNEITLGLDGDFNMDNFILRYNSGLANDLGNLVSRVIAMLKKYTGGKVPGSDADIDDGIVKKVSDILTGLNDRYDNYDFVKIINDTFKFINTVNKYVNDGTPWKLNVAVEEDKKKLFRILRTSLISIYCISYLIYPFMPVTSKKINAILNTEPFDLFKSPLTPDDLVKNCRQRFKEGHKISDSADILFPRIK
;
A
#
# COMPACT_ATOMS: atom_id res chain seq x y z
N MET A 1 -26.60 -15.27 29.54
CA MET A 1 -26.72 -13.96 28.84
C MET A 1 -27.41 -14.16 27.50
N ARG A 2 -28.18 -13.19 26.99
CA ARG A 2 -28.80 -13.24 25.66
C ARG A 2 -27.99 -12.37 24.72
N ILE A 3 -27.51 -12.91 23.61
CA ILE A 3 -26.63 -12.20 22.68
C ILE A 3 -27.16 -12.26 21.26
N VAL A 4 -26.81 -11.27 20.44
CA VAL A 4 -27.09 -11.28 19.00
C VAL A 4 -25.95 -10.64 18.23
N ASP A 5 -25.72 -11.12 17.02
CA ASP A 5 -24.78 -10.52 16.09
C ASP A 5 -25.42 -9.26 15.47
N VAL A 6 -24.78 -8.12 15.66
CA VAL A 6 -25.23 -6.84 15.08
C VAL A 6 -24.16 -6.30 14.16
N GLU A 7 -24.50 -6.10 12.89
CA GLU A 7 -23.66 -5.36 11.94
C GLU A 7 -23.69 -3.89 12.30
N ILE A 8 -22.53 -3.32 12.65
CA ILE A 8 -22.42 -1.89 12.89
C ILE A 8 -21.97 -1.22 11.60
N ARG A 9 -22.85 -0.38 11.04
CA ARG A 9 -22.66 0.24 9.73
C ARG A 9 -21.43 1.14 9.66
N GLU A 10 -21.01 1.72 10.79
CA GLU A 10 -19.83 2.60 10.87
C GLU A 10 -18.52 1.86 11.15
N MET A 11 -18.55 0.54 11.39
CA MET A 11 -17.37 -0.24 11.78
C MET A 11 -16.98 -1.30 10.74
N ASP A 12 -17.78 -1.54 9.70
CA ASP A 12 -17.55 -2.56 8.65
C ASP A 12 -17.31 -3.99 9.19
N TYR A 13 -17.71 -4.26 10.44
CA TYR A 13 -17.72 -5.60 11.05
C TYR A 13 -18.92 -5.78 11.99
N SER A 14 -19.29 -7.03 12.23
CA SER A 14 -20.36 -7.41 13.17
C SER A 14 -19.84 -7.58 14.59
N LEU A 15 -20.68 -7.24 15.57
CA LEU A 15 -20.39 -7.38 16.98
C LEU A 15 -21.42 -8.26 17.66
N GLU A 16 -20.95 -9.23 18.44
CA GLU A 16 -21.78 -9.89 19.44
C GLU A 16 -22.18 -8.88 20.51
N CYS A 17 -23.48 -8.60 20.60
CA CYS A 17 -24.05 -7.62 21.51
C CYS A 17 -24.94 -8.28 22.55
N ASP A 18 -24.83 -7.88 23.81
CA ASP A 18 -25.78 -8.26 24.85
C ASP A 18 -27.11 -7.54 24.58
N VAL A 19 -28.18 -8.33 24.40
CA VAL A 19 -29.51 -7.81 24.11
C VAL A 19 -30.37 -7.64 25.37
N LYS A 20 -29.84 -8.00 26.54
CA LYS A 20 -30.59 -8.02 27.82
C LYS A 20 -31.95 -8.74 27.66
N ALA A 21 -33.04 -8.10 28.09
CA ALA A 21 -34.41 -8.61 27.98
C ALA A 21 -35.12 -8.21 26.67
N LEU A 22 -34.45 -7.53 25.74
CA LEU A 22 -35.07 -7.08 24.49
C LEU A 22 -35.42 -8.27 23.58
N GLN A 23 -36.56 -8.18 22.91
CA GLN A 23 -36.94 -9.09 21.84
C GLN A 23 -36.53 -8.45 20.52
N LEU A 24 -35.62 -9.10 19.80
CA LEU A 24 -35.08 -8.64 18.51
C LEU A 24 -35.26 -9.77 17.49
N LEU A 25 -35.62 -9.39 16.27
CA LEU A 25 -35.68 -10.25 15.11
C LEU A 25 -34.53 -9.91 14.15
N GLN A 26 -34.22 -10.83 13.24
CA GLN A 26 -33.32 -10.56 12.13
C GLN A 26 -33.80 -9.32 11.35
N ASP A 27 -32.85 -8.51 10.88
CA ASP A 27 -33.03 -7.23 10.18
C ASP A 27 -33.57 -6.07 11.04
N ASP A 28 -33.78 -6.28 12.34
CA ASP A 28 -34.10 -5.18 13.25
C ASP A 28 -32.95 -4.18 13.30
N ARG A 29 -33.27 -2.90 13.08
CA ARG A 29 -32.32 -1.82 13.29
C ARG A 29 -32.25 -1.49 14.78
N VAL A 30 -31.05 -1.29 15.31
CA VAL A 30 -30.80 -1.12 16.74
C VAL A 30 -29.78 -0.02 17.03
N LEU A 31 -29.86 0.56 18.23
CA LEU A 31 -28.78 1.36 18.80
C LEU A 31 -27.88 0.48 19.66
N VAL A 32 -26.59 0.49 19.37
CA VAL A 32 -25.58 -0.28 20.09
C VAL A 32 -24.66 0.66 20.84
N GLU A 33 -24.47 0.41 22.13
CA GLU A 33 -23.40 1.06 22.90
C GLU A 33 -22.18 0.15 22.89
N LYS A 34 -21.04 0.65 22.40
CA LYS A 34 -19.73 0.00 22.51
C LYS A 34 -18.71 1.05 22.92
N ASP A 35 -17.89 0.74 23.93
CA ASP A 35 -16.85 1.64 24.44
C ASP A 35 -17.36 3.06 24.77
N LYS A 36 -18.57 3.15 25.34
CA LYS A 36 -19.29 4.39 25.69
C LYS A 36 -19.70 5.27 24.50
N ILE A 37 -19.52 4.77 23.27
CA ILE A 37 -19.99 5.41 22.04
C ILE A 37 -21.25 4.68 21.57
N ILE A 38 -22.20 5.47 21.04
CA ILE A 38 -23.45 4.97 20.47
C ILE A 38 -23.29 4.84 18.96
N TYR A 39 -23.65 3.67 18.45
CA TYR A 39 -23.60 3.28 17.04
C TYR A 39 -24.99 2.87 16.55
N THR A 40 -25.17 2.88 15.22
CA THR A 40 -26.36 2.31 14.60
C THR A 40 -26.02 0.99 13.93
N GLY A 41 -26.82 -0.04 14.17
CA GLY A 41 -26.57 -1.37 13.64
C GLY A 41 -27.82 -2.10 13.19
N MET A 42 -27.60 -3.23 12.53
CA MET A 42 -28.63 -4.14 12.03
C MET A 42 -28.41 -5.54 12.59
N VAL A 43 -29.46 -6.14 13.12
CA VAL A 43 -29.42 -7.49 13.69
C VAL A 43 -29.27 -8.51 12.56
N LEU A 44 -28.23 -9.34 12.60
CA LEU A 44 -27.86 -10.28 11.52
C LEU A 44 -28.51 -11.66 11.65
N GLY A 45 -29.11 -11.99 12.80
CA GLY A 45 -29.68 -13.31 13.04
C GLY A 45 -30.47 -13.41 14.36
N GLU A 46 -30.76 -14.63 14.79
CA GLU A 46 -31.56 -14.88 15.99
C GLU A 46 -30.79 -14.66 17.30
N VAL A 47 -31.52 -14.28 18.35
CA VAL A 47 -30.96 -14.09 19.69
C VAL A 47 -30.56 -15.45 20.29
N LYS A 48 -29.28 -15.63 20.60
CA LYS A 48 -28.71 -16.85 21.20
C LYS A 48 -28.63 -16.70 22.73
N VAL A 49 -28.84 -17.80 23.46
CA VAL A 49 -28.63 -17.86 24.92
C VAL A 49 -27.30 -18.56 25.20
N VAL A 50 -26.38 -17.86 25.86
CA VAL A 50 -25.05 -18.38 26.24
C VAL A 50 -24.88 -18.43 27.76
N GLN A 51 -24.20 -19.48 28.23
CA GLN A 51 -23.75 -19.61 29.63
C GLN A 51 -22.45 -18.84 29.82
N GLY A 52 -22.50 -17.74 30.57
CA GLY A 52 -21.37 -16.84 30.80
C GLY A 52 -21.84 -15.50 31.37
N SER A 53 -20.99 -14.85 32.18
CA SER A 53 -21.32 -13.61 32.90
C SER A 53 -20.89 -12.31 32.20
N THR A 54 -20.01 -12.36 31.19
CA THR A 54 -19.49 -11.16 30.50
C THR A 54 -19.10 -11.41 29.03
N LEU A 55 -19.39 -10.45 28.13
CA LEU A 55 -18.93 -10.44 26.74
C LEU A 55 -17.51 -9.84 26.64
N PRO A 56 -16.62 -10.35 25.74
CA PRO A 56 -15.28 -9.79 25.51
C PRO A 56 -15.28 -8.30 25.13
N ASN A 57 -16.28 -7.88 24.32
CA ASN A 57 -16.33 -6.55 23.70
C ASN A 57 -17.29 -5.57 24.40
N LYS A 58 -18.00 -6.00 25.46
CA LYS A 58 -18.99 -5.21 26.23
C LYS A 58 -20.03 -4.42 25.39
N ALA A 59 -20.24 -4.81 24.13
CA ALA A 59 -21.24 -4.19 23.27
C ALA A 59 -22.64 -4.59 23.76
N LYS A 60 -23.55 -3.63 23.88
CA LYS A 60 -24.92 -3.87 24.32
C LYS A 60 -25.92 -3.16 23.41
N VAL A 61 -27.01 -3.85 23.10
CA VAL A 61 -28.14 -3.22 22.42
C VAL A 61 -28.88 -2.36 23.44
N ILE A 62 -28.98 -1.07 23.17
CA ILE A 62 -29.70 -0.11 24.00
C ILE A 62 -31.20 -0.24 23.75
N ARG A 63 -31.60 -0.20 22.47
CA ARG A 63 -33.00 -0.31 22.01
C ARG A 63 -33.11 -0.62 20.52
N LYS A 64 -34.30 -1.08 20.12
CA LYS A 64 -34.73 -1.18 18.71
C LYS A 64 -35.09 0.19 18.14
N LEU A 65 -34.81 0.38 16.85
CA LEU A 65 -35.19 1.54 16.04
C LEU A 65 -36.42 1.21 15.20
N PHE A 66 -37.37 2.13 15.11
CA PHE A 66 -38.58 2.05 14.30
C PHE A 66 -38.32 2.53 12.86
N ALA A 67 -39.11 2.05 11.90
CA ALA A 67 -38.91 2.33 10.46
C ALA A 67 -38.84 3.83 10.11
N PHE A 68 -39.63 4.69 10.76
CA PHE A 68 -39.58 6.15 10.54
C PHE A 68 -38.30 6.81 11.08
N GLU A 69 -37.60 6.18 12.04
CA GLU A 69 -36.28 6.63 12.55
C GLU A 69 -35.13 6.31 11.56
N THR A 70 -35.45 5.64 10.45
CA THR A 70 -34.46 4.98 9.57
C THR A 70 -34.58 5.36 8.08
N GLY A 71 -35.51 6.25 7.75
CA GLY A 71 -35.78 6.69 6.37
C GLY A 71 -34.64 7.50 5.75
N GLU A 72 -34.42 7.29 4.45
CA GLU A 72 -33.37 7.87 3.61
C GLU A 72 -33.39 9.41 3.48
N LYS A 73 -34.34 10.11 4.13
CA LYS A 73 -34.45 11.57 4.11
C LYS A 73 -33.55 12.32 5.09
N PHE A 74 -32.84 11.63 5.99
CA PHE A 74 -31.84 12.26 6.84
C PHE A 74 -30.44 11.94 6.33
N VAL A 75 -29.90 12.84 5.50
CA VAL A 75 -28.51 12.82 5.05
C VAL A 75 -27.61 12.89 6.29
N ARG A 76 -27.04 11.75 6.72
CA ARG A 76 -26.32 11.60 8.00
C ARG A 76 -24.87 12.10 7.98
N TYR A 77 -24.26 12.29 6.81
CA TYR A 77 -22.85 12.68 6.67
C TYR A 77 -22.56 14.20 6.73
N PRO A 78 -23.44 15.11 6.25
CA PRO A 78 -23.17 16.55 6.25
C PRO A 78 -23.14 17.16 7.66
N ILE A 79 -24.10 16.83 8.53
CA ILE A 79 -24.25 17.53 9.82
C ILE A 79 -23.15 17.18 10.82
N GLU A 80 -22.72 15.91 10.90
CA GLU A 80 -21.61 15.49 11.76
C GLU A 80 -20.28 16.09 11.28
N THR A 81 -20.05 16.08 9.96
CA THR A 81 -18.83 16.66 9.35
C THR A 81 -18.79 18.18 9.49
N GLU A 82 -19.92 18.87 9.25
CA GLU A 82 -20.06 20.31 9.44
C GLU A 82 -19.88 20.70 10.92
N SER A 83 -20.51 19.95 11.83
CA SER A 83 -20.38 20.16 13.28
C SER A 83 -18.96 19.95 13.76
N PHE A 84 -18.23 18.99 13.18
CA PHE A 84 -16.84 18.72 13.56
C PHE A 84 -15.92 19.86 13.17
N GLY A 85 -15.99 20.31 11.91
CA GLY A 85 -15.20 21.45 11.44
C GLY A 85 -15.54 22.74 12.18
N PHE A 86 -16.82 22.99 12.46
CA PHE A 86 -17.27 24.18 13.18
C PHE A 86 -16.87 24.16 14.66
N CYS A 87 -17.01 23.02 15.34
CA CYS A 87 -16.63 22.88 16.75
C CYS A 87 -15.11 23.02 16.92
N LYS A 88 -14.31 22.41 16.05
CA LYS A 88 -12.84 22.51 16.10
C LYS A 88 -12.36 23.97 16.01
N LYS A 89 -12.91 24.76 15.09
CA LYS A 89 -12.57 26.20 14.96
C LYS A 89 -12.91 27.00 16.22
N ASN A 90 -14.04 26.69 16.86
CA ASN A 90 -14.46 27.39 18.08
C ASN A 90 -13.68 26.95 19.32
N ILE A 91 -13.24 25.68 19.40
CA ILE A 91 -12.30 25.22 20.42
C ILE A 91 -10.98 26.02 20.35
N GLU A 92 -10.45 26.20 19.14
CA GLU A 92 -9.23 27.00 18.90
C GLU A 92 -9.43 28.48 19.26
N SER A 93 -10.55 29.08 18.84
CA SER A 93 -10.85 30.50 19.12
C SER A 93 -11.09 30.79 20.60
N LEU A 94 -11.73 29.86 21.32
CA LEU A 94 -11.99 29.96 22.76
C LEU A 94 -10.82 29.48 23.62
N LYS A 95 -9.73 28.98 23.00
CA LYS A 95 -8.54 28.45 23.66
C LYS A 95 -8.85 27.37 24.71
N LEU A 96 -9.80 26.49 24.40
CA LEU A 96 -10.20 25.41 25.32
C LEU A 96 -9.16 24.28 25.31
N SER A 97 -8.71 23.86 26.50
CA SER A 97 -7.75 22.76 26.67
C SER A 97 -8.44 21.39 26.51
N MET A 98 -8.88 21.08 25.29
CA MET A 98 -9.57 19.84 24.95
C MET A 98 -9.26 19.37 23.53
N LYS A 99 -9.31 18.06 23.31
CA LYS A 99 -9.18 17.43 22.00
C LYS A 99 -10.53 16.82 21.61
N LEU A 100 -11.14 17.36 20.55
CA LEU A 100 -12.36 16.80 19.97
C LEU A 100 -12.02 15.50 19.22
N LEU A 101 -12.72 14.41 19.54
CA LEU A 101 -12.48 13.08 19.00
C LEU A 101 -13.45 12.75 17.86
N LEU A 102 -14.75 12.80 18.14
CA LEU A 102 -15.81 12.54 17.16
C LEU A 102 -17.13 13.16 17.61
N ILE A 103 -18.08 13.28 16.69
CA ILE A 103 -19.43 13.78 16.96
C ILE A 103 -20.43 12.76 16.44
N LYS A 104 -21.51 12.54 17.20
CA LYS A 104 -22.64 11.71 16.78
C LYS A 104 -23.94 12.48 16.84
N PHE A 105 -24.69 12.45 15.76
CA PHE A 105 -26.04 12.96 15.71
C PHE A 105 -27.04 11.86 16.08
N LEU A 106 -27.84 12.14 17.11
CA LEU A 106 -28.97 11.33 17.55
C LEU A 106 -30.25 12.00 17.05
N PRO A 107 -30.75 11.66 15.84
CA PRO A 107 -31.86 12.37 15.20
C PRO A 107 -33.15 12.33 16.02
N VAL A 108 -33.39 11.25 16.76
CA VAL A 108 -34.60 11.05 17.56
C VAL A 108 -34.61 11.94 18.80
N GLU A 109 -33.46 12.12 19.44
CA GLU A 109 -33.30 13.04 20.57
C GLU A 109 -33.08 14.50 20.12
N ASN A 110 -33.05 14.72 18.79
CA ASN A 110 -32.66 15.97 18.14
C ASN A 110 -31.37 16.56 18.74
N LYS A 111 -30.34 15.71 18.83
CA LYS A 111 -29.21 15.92 19.74
C LYS A 111 -27.87 15.57 19.11
N LEU A 112 -26.87 16.41 19.32
CA LEU A 112 -25.48 16.16 18.94
C LEU A 112 -24.67 15.83 20.19
N VAL A 113 -23.96 14.70 20.16
CA VAL A 113 -23.08 14.23 21.22
C VAL A 113 -21.64 14.42 20.76
N PHE A 114 -20.89 15.29 21.43
CA PHE A 114 -19.51 15.61 21.15
C PHE A 114 -18.62 14.84 22.10
N TYR A 115 -17.82 13.93 21.58
CA TYR A 115 -16.86 13.16 22.36
C TYR A 115 -15.50 13.84 22.33
N TYR A 116 -14.91 14.06 23.50
CA TYR A 116 -13.65 14.78 23.64
C TYR A 116 -12.78 14.19 24.76
N SER A 117 -11.48 14.41 24.68
CA SER A 117 -10.55 14.17 25.80
C SER A 117 -9.97 15.49 26.32
N ALA A 118 -9.71 15.54 27.62
CA ALA A 118 -9.09 16.68 28.30
C ALA A 118 -8.41 16.19 29.59
N GLU A 119 -7.27 16.80 29.95
CA GLU A 119 -6.55 16.47 31.19
C GLU A 119 -7.17 17.12 32.43
N GLU A 120 -7.74 18.30 32.25
CA GLU A 120 -8.38 19.09 33.31
C GLU A 120 -9.87 19.35 32.98
N ARG A 121 -10.61 19.88 33.96
CA ARG A 121 -12.02 20.23 33.78
C ARG A 121 -12.13 21.42 32.82
N VAL A 122 -12.83 21.22 31.70
CA VAL A 122 -13.03 22.25 30.67
C VAL A 122 -14.33 22.99 30.91
N ASP A 123 -14.31 24.33 30.89
CA ASP A 123 -15.52 25.14 30.88
C ASP A 123 -16.01 25.37 29.44
N PHE A 124 -16.95 24.53 29.01
CA PHE A 124 -17.50 24.55 27.65
C PHE A 124 -18.81 25.36 27.53
N ARG A 125 -19.19 26.18 28.52
CA ARG A 125 -20.49 26.89 28.50
C ARG A 125 -20.68 27.78 27.28
N GLU A 126 -19.66 28.57 26.92
CA GLU A 126 -19.71 29.41 25.72
C GLU A 126 -19.68 28.59 24.43
N LEU A 127 -18.88 27.52 24.39
CA LEU A 127 -18.86 26.60 23.24
C LEU A 127 -20.24 25.98 23.01
N VAL A 128 -20.91 25.51 24.07
CA VAL A 128 -22.25 24.92 23.98
C VAL A 128 -23.28 25.93 23.48
N LYS A 129 -23.21 27.20 23.91
CA LYS A 129 -24.10 28.25 23.39
C LYS A 129 -23.91 28.47 21.89
N ILE A 130 -22.66 28.56 21.44
CA ILE A 130 -22.32 28.75 20.01
C ILE A 130 -22.81 27.57 19.18
N LEU A 131 -22.57 26.34 19.64
CA LEU A 131 -23.00 25.11 18.95
C LEU A 131 -24.52 24.99 18.90
N ALA A 132 -25.21 25.22 20.02
CA ALA A 132 -26.67 25.17 20.09
C ALA A 132 -27.32 26.24 19.19
N SER A 133 -26.74 27.44 19.14
CA SER A 133 -27.22 28.53 18.27
C SER A 133 -27.02 28.24 16.79
N LYS A 134 -25.94 27.54 16.39
CA LYS A 134 -25.64 27.23 14.99
C LYS A 134 -26.49 26.07 14.46
N PHE A 135 -26.63 25.01 15.25
CA PHE A 135 -27.27 23.78 14.79
C PHE A 135 -28.75 23.68 15.19
N HIS A 136 -29.22 24.48 16.16
CA HIS A 136 -30.57 24.39 16.70
C HIS A 136 -30.91 22.98 17.24
N LEU A 137 -29.90 22.30 17.77
CA LEU A 137 -29.98 20.94 18.33
C LEU A 137 -29.57 20.94 19.80
N ARG A 138 -30.02 19.93 20.56
CA ARG A 138 -29.55 19.71 21.92
C ARG A 138 -28.08 19.27 21.88
N ILE A 139 -27.21 19.97 22.60
CA ILE A 139 -25.77 19.66 22.63
C ILE A 139 -25.44 18.87 23.90
N GLU A 140 -24.77 17.73 23.75
CA GLU A 140 -24.20 16.96 24.87
C GLU A 140 -22.69 16.85 24.67
N MET A 141 -21.93 17.16 25.73
CA MET A 141 -20.48 17.00 25.76
C MET A 141 -20.15 15.75 26.58
N ARG A 142 -19.42 14.80 26.00
CA ARG A 142 -18.98 13.57 26.68
C ARG A 142 -17.47 13.49 26.75
N GLN A 143 -16.93 13.56 27.96
CA GLN A 143 -15.52 13.34 28.19
C GLN A 143 -15.18 11.86 28.12
N ILE A 144 -14.16 11.53 27.33
CA ILE A 144 -13.56 10.21 27.21
C ILE A 144 -12.18 10.26 27.87
N ASN A 145 -11.82 9.22 28.60
CA ASN A 145 -10.49 9.07 29.20
C ASN A 145 -9.43 8.87 28.09
N ILE A 146 -8.22 9.39 28.26
CA ILE A 146 -7.10 9.27 27.30
C ILE A 146 -6.78 7.79 26.95
N ARG A 147 -7.03 6.85 27.87
CA ARG A 147 -6.92 5.40 27.57
C ARG A 147 -8.05 4.88 26.68
N ASP A 148 -9.28 5.33 26.94
CA ASP A 148 -10.45 5.03 26.11
C ASP A 148 -10.30 5.69 24.73
N GLU A 149 -9.68 6.87 24.63
CA GLU A 149 -9.28 7.51 23.37
C GLU A 149 -8.37 6.60 22.53
N CYS A 150 -7.34 5.98 23.14
CA CYS A 150 -6.47 5.03 22.45
C CYS A 150 -7.20 3.73 22.05
N ARG A 151 -8.21 3.32 22.83
CA ARG A 151 -9.07 2.19 22.47
C ARG A 151 -9.91 2.51 21.23
N ILE A 152 -10.43 3.73 21.14
CA ILE A 152 -11.28 4.20 20.03
C ILE A 152 -10.47 4.41 18.76
N LEU A 153 -9.29 5.03 18.87
CA LEU A 153 -8.41 5.30 17.73
C LEU A 153 -7.68 4.04 17.25
N GLY A 154 -7.56 3.03 18.12
CA GLY A 154 -6.68 1.89 17.88
C GLY A 154 -5.20 2.29 17.84
N GLY A 155 -4.33 1.32 17.61
CA GLY A 155 -2.90 1.57 17.48
C GLY A 155 -2.06 0.33 17.71
N ILE A 156 -0.75 0.46 17.49
CA ILE A 156 0.24 -0.57 17.78
C ILE A 156 0.98 -0.13 19.05
N GLY A 157 0.97 -0.98 20.06
CA GLY A 157 1.74 -0.75 21.28
C GLY A 157 3.24 -0.82 21.00
N ILE A 158 4.05 -0.32 21.94
CA ILE A 158 5.52 -0.38 21.82
C ILE A 158 6.08 -1.82 21.67
N CYS A 159 5.28 -2.82 22.01
CA CYS A 159 5.58 -4.24 21.82
C CYS A 159 5.33 -4.75 20.39
N GLY A 160 4.94 -3.88 19.45
CA GLY A 160 4.67 -4.24 18.06
C GLY A 160 3.34 -4.97 17.82
N ARG A 161 2.51 -5.14 18.86
CA ARG A 161 1.17 -5.74 18.76
C ARG A 161 0.09 -4.66 18.79
N VAL A 162 -1.09 -4.96 18.23
CA VAL A 162 -2.27 -4.09 18.39
C VAL A 162 -2.49 -3.82 19.88
N CYS A 163 -2.75 -2.57 20.23
CA CYS A 163 -2.94 -2.13 21.61
C CYS A 163 -3.92 -3.08 22.33
N CYS A 164 -3.47 -3.69 23.43
CA CYS A 164 -4.26 -4.66 24.18
C CYS A 164 -5.59 -4.09 24.69
N CYS A 165 -5.68 -2.76 24.86
CA CYS A 165 -6.93 -2.07 25.20
C CYS A 165 -8.01 -2.19 24.12
N GLY A 166 -7.65 -2.39 22.85
CA GLY A 166 -8.56 -2.54 21.73
C GLY A 166 -8.82 -3.99 21.31
N THR A 167 -8.21 -4.97 22.00
CA THR A 167 -8.23 -6.38 21.57
C THR A 167 -8.54 -7.37 22.69
N VAL A 168 -7.87 -7.28 23.85
CA VAL A 168 -7.86 -8.36 24.84
C VAL A 168 -8.32 -7.91 26.23
N VAL A 169 -8.07 -6.65 26.60
CA VAL A 169 -8.25 -6.16 27.97
C VAL A 169 -9.49 -5.26 28.07
N SER A 170 -10.58 -5.82 28.61
CA SER A 170 -11.86 -5.13 28.79
C SER A 170 -11.93 -4.30 30.09
N GLU A 171 -11.11 -4.61 31.10
CA GLU A 171 -10.92 -3.85 32.35
C GLU A 171 -9.43 -3.68 32.68
N MET A 172 -9.02 -2.45 32.98
CA MET A 172 -7.65 -2.12 33.39
C MET A 172 -7.65 -1.65 34.83
N ASN A 173 -6.88 -2.33 35.68
CA ASN A 173 -6.59 -1.86 37.03
C ASN A 173 -5.78 -0.56 36.98
N ALA A 174 -6.00 0.32 37.94
CA ALA A 174 -5.22 1.55 38.07
C ALA A 174 -3.78 1.19 38.45
N ILE A 175 -2.81 1.59 37.62
CA ILE A 175 -1.38 1.44 37.93
C ILE A 175 -1.00 2.65 38.78
N THR A 176 -0.56 2.37 40.01
CA THR A 176 -0.11 3.42 40.93
C THR A 176 1.41 3.52 40.88
N SER A 177 1.94 4.65 41.37
CA SER A 177 3.39 4.84 41.54
C SER A 177 4.02 3.82 42.51
N ALA A 178 3.22 3.12 43.34
CA ALA A 178 3.71 2.03 44.18
C ALA A 178 4.06 0.78 43.36
N THR A 179 3.35 0.50 42.27
CA THR A 179 3.57 -0.67 41.40
C THR A 179 4.89 -0.59 40.59
N THR A 180 5.51 0.59 40.52
CA THR A 180 6.75 0.83 39.76
C THR A 180 8.02 0.83 40.61
N LYS A 181 7.92 0.72 41.94
CA LYS A 181 9.09 0.80 42.84
C LYS A 181 10.06 -0.39 42.76
N ILE A 182 9.68 -1.52 42.14
CA ILE A 182 10.51 -2.73 42.09
C ILE A 182 11.47 -2.76 40.88
N GLN A 183 11.31 -1.90 39.87
CA GLN A 183 12.17 -1.93 38.67
C GLN A 183 12.59 -0.54 38.17
N CYS A 184 13.81 -0.16 38.54
CA CYS A 184 14.74 0.84 37.97
C CYS A 184 14.32 2.25 37.44
N GLN A 185 15.24 3.18 37.73
CA GLN A 185 15.40 4.64 37.56
C GLN A 185 15.05 5.37 36.23
N SER A 186 14.21 4.85 35.33
CA SER A 186 13.83 5.60 34.10
C SER A 186 12.36 5.39 33.71
N THR A 187 11.51 6.37 33.99
CA THR A 187 10.04 6.30 33.77
C THR A 187 9.61 6.40 32.30
N SER A 188 10.46 6.92 31.41
CA SER A 188 10.10 7.16 29.99
C SER A 188 9.97 5.87 29.15
N LYS A 189 10.61 4.77 29.56
CA LYS A 189 10.50 3.46 28.90
C LYS A 189 9.18 2.74 29.17
N TYR A 190 8.42 3.21 30.15
CA TYR A 190 7.21 2.55 30.65
C TYR A 190 5.95 3.32 30.34
N VAL A 191 5.98 4.24 29.39
CA VAL A 191 4.83 5.01 28.93
C VAL A 191 4.23 4.33 27.70
N GLY A 192 2.96 3.94 27.77
CA GLY A 192 2.24 3.40 26.63
C GLY A 192 1.78 4.48 25.65
N TYR A 193 1.18 4.05 24.54
CA TYR A 193 0.67 4.94 23.48
C TYR A 193 -0.31 6.03 23.99
N CYS A 194 -0.99 5.76 25.12
CA CYS A 194 -1.88 6.69 25.81
C CYS A 194 -1.18 7.74 26.68
N GLY A 195 0.15 7.84 26.69
CA GLY A 195 0.89 8.77 27.54
C GLY A 195 0.86 8.43 29.04
N ARG A 196 0.25 7.29 29.43
CA ARG A 196 0.23 6.76 30.80
C ARG A 196 1.10 5.53 30.92
N LEU A 197 1.41 5.11 32.15
CA LEU A 197 2.18 3.90 32.40
C LEU A 197 1.57 2.67 31.70
N LEU A 198 2.44 1.79 31.19
CA LEU A 198 2.10 0.58 30.47
C LEU A 198 1.20 -0.32 31.31
N CYS A 199 0.00 -0.63 30.80
CA CYS A 199 -0.95 -1.51 31.46
C CYS A 199 -0.46 -2.96 31.67
N CYS A 200 0.58 -3.41 30.94
CA CYS A 200 1.16 -4.74 31.15
C CYS A 200 1.89 -4.88 32.49
N LEU A 201 2.33 -3.76 33.09
CA LEU A 201 3.02 -3.77 34.39
C LEU A 201 2.15 -4.29 35.54
N SER A 202 0.82 -4.30 35.39
CA SER A 202 -0.07 -4.90 36.40
C SER A 202 -0.10 -6.44 36.35
N PHE A 203 0.37 -7.05 35.26
CA PHE A 203 0.43 -8.50 35.10
C PHE A 203 1.76 -9.08 35.60
N ASP A 204 2.85 -8.30 35.55
CA ASP A 204 4.16 -8.71 36.07
C ASP A 204 4.20 -8.74 37.61
N SER A 205 3.26 -8.08 38.30
CA SER A 205 3.15 -8.07 39.77
C SER A 205 2.42 -9.29 40.35
N LEU A 206 1.90 -10.19 39.52
CA LEU A 206 1.32 -11.47 39.95
C LEU A 206 2.36 -12.56 39.69
N GLY A 207 3.15 -12.89 40.72
CA GLY A 207 4.23 -13.86 40.64
C GLY A 207 3.77 -15.18 40.01
N VAL A 208 4.52 -15.62 39.01
CA VAL A 208 4.51 -17.00 38.51
C VAL A 208 5.96 -17.46 38.46
N ASP A 209 6.22 -18.51 39.22
CA ASP A 209 7.50 -19.15 39.45
C ASP A 209 8.17 -19.64 38.15
N GLU A 210 9.50 -19.63 38.18
CA GLU A 210 10.35 -20.31 37.20
C GLU A 210 10.07 -21.83 37.22
N ASP A 211 10.16 -22.45 36.04
CA ASP A 211 9.99 -23.88 35.74
C ASP A 211 8.57 -24.46 35.77
N ILE A 212 7.96 -24.60 34.59
CA ILE A 212 7.33 -25.82 34.04
C ILE A 212 7.00 -25.55 32.56
N CYS A 213 7.61 -26.32 31.66
CA CYS A 213 7.15 -26.50 30.28
C CYS A 213 7.19 -28.01 29.99
N GLU A 214 6.18 -28.72 30.44
CA GLU A 214 5.87 -30.06 29.92
C GLU A 214 4.72 -29.95 28.92
N ASN A 215 4.98 -30.46 27.72
CA ASN A 215 4.01 -30.59 26.64
C ASN A 215 3.18 -31.87 26.86
N GLU A 216 1.86 -31.74 26.98
CA GLU A 216 0.94 -32.83 26.63
C GLU A 216 0.32 -32.53 25.26
N ASN A 217 1.06 -32.87 24.21
CA ASN A 217 0.56 -33.50 22.98
C ASN A 217 1.70 -33.61 21.96
N ASN A 218 2.00 -34.85 21.62
CA ASN A 218 3.22 -35.34 20.98
C ASN A 218 3.33 -34.97 19.48
N THR A 219 3.51 -33.68 19.17
CA THR A 219 3.94 -33.21 17.83
C THR A 219 5.37 -32.69 17.90
N PRO A 220 6.26 -32.98 16.91
CA PRO A 220 7.66 -32.57 16.98
C PRO A 220 7.76 -31.04 17.03
N GLY A 221 8.14 -30.53 18.20
CA GLY A 221 8.20 -29.11 18.52
C GLY A 221 9.37 -28.44 17.79
N VAL A 222 9.03 -27.37 17.07
CA VAL A 222 9.93 -26.27 16.75
C VAL A 222 10.54 -25.77 18.05
N SER A 223 11.87 -25.69 18.10
CA SER A 223 12.58 -25.29 19.31
C SER A 223 12.26 -23.84 19.66
N ARG A 224 12.22 -23.48 20.95
CA ARG A 224 12.07 -22.08 21.41
C ARG A 224 13.21 -21.14 20.96
N LYS A 225 14.25 -21.66 20.29
CA LYS A 225 15.26 -20.84 19.59
C LYS A 225 14.79 -20.32 18.23
N ASP A 226 13.68 -20.81 17.70
CA ASP A 226 13.14 -20.39 16.40
C ASP A 226 12.06 -19.30 16.51
N CYS A 227 11.66 -18.91 17.74
CA CYS A 227 10.66 -17.85 17.98
C CYS A 227 11.28 -16.46 18.23
N ALA A 228 12.59 -16.31 18.01
CA ALA A 228 13.29 -15.04 18.01
C ALA A 228 14.28 -14.98 16.85
N GLY A 229 13.77 -15.12 15.62
CA GLY A 229 14.54 -14.81 14.43
C GLY A 229 14.64 -13.29 14.26
N SER A 230 15.66 -12.67 14.87
CA SER A 230 16.17 -11.38 14.41
C SER A 230 16.84 -11.56 13.04
N TYR A 231 16.04 -11.81 12.01
CA TYR A 231 16.48 -11.69 10.63
C TYR A 231 16.40 -10.20 10.29
N SER A 232 17.54 -9.55 10.08
CA SER A 232 17.56 -8.14 9.74
C SER A 232 16.69 -7.88 8.51
N GLU A 233 15.90 -6.82 8.56
CA GLU A 233 14.95 -6.40 7.52
C GLU A 233 15.65 -5.98 6.20
N ASP A 234 16.87 -6.44 5.90
CA ASP A 234 17.74 -5.90 4.85
C ASP A 234 17.45 -6.45 3.44
N TYR A 235 16.42 -7.27 3.24
CA TYR A 235 16.05 -7.85 1.94
C TYR A 235 14.71 -7.32 1.45
N PHE A 236 14.63 -6.96 0.18
CA PHE A 236 13.40 -6.49 -0.45
C PHE A 236 13.26 -7.11 -1.84
N TYR A 237 12.22 -7.94 -2.03
CA TYR A 237 11.85 -8.46 -3.33
C TYR A 237 10.57 -7.77 -3.80
N VAL A 238 10.58 -7.23 -5.02
CA VAL A 238 9.39 -6.65 -5.65
C VAL A 238 9.23 -7.20 -7.06
N THR A 239 7.99 -7.46 -7.47
CA THR A 239 7.68 -7.98 -8.80
C THR A 239 6.56 -7.18 -9.46
N THR A 240 6.61 -7.07 -10.78
CA THR A 240 5.41 -6.78 -11.58
C THR A 240 4.68 -8.06 -11.93
N PRO A 241 3.50 -8.01 -12.57
CA PRO A 241 3.03 -9.13 -13.36
C PRO A 241 4.02 -9.39 -14.50
N ILE A 242 4.05 -10.61 -15.01
CA ILE A 242 4.59 -10.86 -16.33
C ILE A 242 3.50 -10.59 -17.38
N TYR A 243 3.84 -9.84 -18.42
CA TYR A 243 2.86 -9.31 -19.37
C TYR A 243 2.68 -10.26 -20.55
N TYR A 244 1.43 -10.49 -20.97
CA TYR A 244 1.14 -11.32 -22.15
C TYR A 244 1.84 -10.78 -23.40
N ALA A 245 2.60 -11.64 -24.06
CA ALA A 245 3.40 -11.30 -25.24
C ALA A 245 2.58 -11.28 -26.55
N ASN A 246 1.31 -10.89 -26.49
CA ASN A 246 0.44 -10.86 -27.67
C ASN A 246 0.56 -9.54 -28.46
N ASP A 247 0.97 -8.45 -27.83
CA ASP A 247 0.98 -7.14 -28.48
C ASP A 247 1.92 -6.12 -27.78
N LYS A 248 2.15 -4.96 -28.41
CA LYS A 248 2.99 -3.86 -27.91
C LYS A 248 2.55 -3.38 -26.52
N PRO A 249 3.48 -2.93 -25.66
CA PRO A 249 3.12 -2.42 -24.35
C PRO A 249 2.29 -1.13 -24.43
N HIS A 250 1.61 -0.79 -23.34
CA HIS A 250 0.83 0.43 -23.19
C HIS A 250 1.02 1.01 -21.77
N ILE A 251 0.46 2.19 -21.52
CA ILE A 251 0.62 2.92 -20.25
C ILE A 251 0.23 2.12 -18.99
N GLY A 252 -0.75 1.21 -19.07
CA GLY A 252 -1.07 0.28 -17.96
C GLY A 252 0.09 -0.62 -17.53
N HIS A 253 0.91 -1.13 -18.48
CA HIS A 253 2.10 -1.91 -18.15
C HIS A 253 3.21 -1.03 -17.57
N ALA A 254 3.37 0.18 -18.12
CA ALA A 254 4.28 1.18 -17.58
C ALA A 254 3.93 1.51 -16.13
N TYR A 255 2.64 1.67 -15.79
CA TYR A 255 2.20 1.99 -14.44
C TYR A 255 2.63 0.97 -13.38
N SER A 256 2.30 -0.32 -13.58
CA SER A 256 2.72 -1.37 -12.63
C SER A 256 4.25 -1.41 -12.47
N THR A 257 4.97 -1.23 -13.58
CA THR A 257 6.44 -1.28 -13.60
C THR A 257 7.06 -0.06 -12.91
N VAL A 258 6.48 1.13 -13.08
CA VAL A 258 6.95 2.37 -12.43
C VAL A 258 6.69 2.33 -10.92
N ILE A 259 5.57 1.75 -10.46
CA ILE A 259 5.30 1.50 -9.03
C ILE A 259 6.41 0.63 -8.43
N ALA A 260 6.67 -0.53 -9.04
CA ALA A 260 7.67 -1.48 -8.58
C ALA A 260 9.08 -0.86 -8.59
N ASP A 261 9.43 -0.17 -9.67
CA ASP A 261 10.74 0.48 -9.83
C ASP A 261 10.97 1.59 -8.80
N SER A 262 9.94 2.40 -8.52
CA SER A 262 10.06 3.49 -7.55
C SER A 262 10.24 2.96 -6.13
N ALA A 263 9.53 1.88 -5.76
CA ALA A 263 9.76 1.20 -4.50
C ALA A 263 11.16 0.54 -4.44
N ALA A 264 11.58 -0.14 -5.50
CA ALA A 264 12.90 -0.77 -5.61
C ALA A 264 14.03 0.26 -5.45
N ARG A 265 13.95 1.39 -6.16
CA ARG A 265 14.95 2.47 -6.08
C ARG A 265 15.04 3.06 -4.68
N PHE A 266 13.91 3.30 -4.03
CA PHE A 266 13.91 3.80 -2.66
C PHE A 266 14.52 2.79 -1.69
N LYS A 267 14.17 1.50 -1.78
CA LYS A 267 14.75 0.46 -0.93
C LYS A 267 16.26 0.29 -1.16
N ARG A 268 16.74 0.42 -2.41
CA ARG A 268 18.18 0.48 -2.71
C ARG A 268 18.84 1.70 -2.07
N LEU A 269 18.20 2.87 -2.15
CA LEU A 269 18.69 4.09 -1.47
C LEU A 269 18.77 3.92 0.06
N SER A 270 17.82 3.19 0.64
CA SER A 270 17.76 2.91 2.08
C SER A 270 18.69 1.76 2.52
N GLY A 271 19.55 1.23 1.63
CA GLY A 271 20.55 0.21 1.96
C GLY A 271 20.07 -1.24 1.90
N TYR A 272 18.84 -1.51 1.43
CA TYR A 272 18.33 -2.87 1.30
C TYR A 272 19.03 -3.60 0.14
N LYS A 273 19.24 -4.90 0.30
CA LYS A 273 19.45 -5.82 -0.81
C LYS A 273 18.12 -5.95 -1.56
N VAL A 274 18.09 -5.40 -2.75
CA VAL A 274 16.88 -5.38 -3.59
C VAL A 274 17.02 -6.40 -4.71
N PHE A 275 15.94 -7.14 -4.95
CA PHE A 275 15.72 -7.85 -6.20
C PHE A 275 14.41 -7.35 -6.80
N PHE A 276 14.44 -6.82 -8.01
CA PHE A 276 13.28 -6.33 -8.74
C PHE A 276 13.12 -7.13 -10.03
N MET A 277 12.01 -7.85 -10.15
CA MET A 277 11.71 -8.66 -11.33
C MET A 277 10.50 -8.15 -12.12
N THR A 278 10.63 -8.19 -13.44
CA THR A 278 9.53 -8.04 -14.41
C THR A 278 9.66 -9.11 -15.49
N GLY A 279 8.73 -9.20 -16.45
CA GLY A 279 8.85 -10.19 -17.51
C GLY A 279 7.66 -10.30 -18.46
N THR A 280 7.68 -11.36 -19.28
CA THR A 280 6.66 -11.68 -20.27
C THR A 280 6.10 -13.09 -20.11
N ASP A 281 4.77 -13.19 -20.24
CA ASP A 281 4.03 -14.44 -20.36
C ASP A 281 3.82 -14.76 -21.84
N GLU A 282 4.38 -15.87 -22.29
CA GLU A 282 4.63 -16.16 -23.71
C GLU A 282 3.93 -17.44 -24.18
N HIS A 283 3.16 -18.08 -23.31
CA HIS A 283 2.42 -19.30 -23.61
C HIS A 283 0.91 -19.06 -23.67
N GLY A 284 0.19 -20.06 -24.20
CA GLY A 284 -1.26 -20.11 -24.23
C GLY A 284 -1.89 -19.82 -25.58
N LEU A 285 -3.18 -20.19 -25.68
CA LEU A 285 -3.98 -20.11 -26.91
C LEU A 285 -4.04 -18.70 -27.51
N LYS A 286 -4.05 -17.66 -26.67
CA LYS A 286 -4.09 -16.26 -27.13
C LYS A 286 -2.84 -15.88 -27.93
N ILE A 287 -1.66 -16.37 -27.53
CA ILE A 287 -0.41 -16.14 -28.24
C ILE A 287 -0.40 -16.93 -29.56
N GLU A 288 -0.87 -18.18 -29.52
CA GLU A 288 -0.97 -19.05 -30.70
C GLU A 288 -1.86 -18.43 -31.78
N LYS A 289 -3.09 -18.03 -31.44
CA LYS A 289 -4.04 -17.37 -32.36
C LYS A 289 -3.52 -16.06 -32.93
N GLU A 290 -2.86 -15.24 -32.11
CA GLU A 290 -2.32 -13.95 -32.57
C GLU A 290 -1.14 -14.15 -33.52
N ALA A 291 -0.28 -15.15 -33.25
CA ALA A 291 0.81 -15.50 -34.13
C ALA A 291 0.30 -16.02 -35.48
N GLU A 292 -0.70 -16.91 -35.45
CA GLU A 292 -1.40 -17.40 -36.65
C GLU A 292 -2.03 -16.24 -37.46
N ALA A 293 -2.73 -15.31 -36.81
CA ALA A 293 -3.34 -14.16 -37.45
C ALA A 293 -2.31 -13.23 -38.14
N ARG A 294 -1.05 -13.25 -37.68
CA ARG A 294 0.06 -12.48 -38.26
C ARG A 294 0.92 -13.30 -39.21
N GLY A 295 0.64 -14.59 -39.41
CA GLY A 295 1.43 -15.48 -40.25
C GLY A 295 2.86 -15.74 -39.74
N ILE A 296 3.09 -15.66 -38.43
CA ILE A 296 4.39 -15.89 -37.77
C ILE A 296 4.27 -16.98 -36.70
N SER A 297 5.39 -17.53 -36.23
CA SER A 297 5.36 -18.48 -35.11
C SER A 297 5.11 -17.79 -33.75
N PRO A 298 4.54 -18.50 -32.75
CA PRO A 298 4.37 -17.96 -31.40
C PRO A 298 5.67 -17.45 -30.77
N LYS A 299 6.79 -18.13 -31.05
CA LYS A 299 8.11 -17.73 -30.57
C LYS A 299 8.58 -16.41 -31.21
N GLU A 300 8.43 -16.25 -32.52
CA GLU A 300 8.77 -14.99 -33.20
C GLU A 300 7.92 -13.82 -32.70
N LEU A 301 6.62 -14.05 -32.45
CA LEU A 301 5.74 -13.06 -31.83
C LEU A 301 6.26 -12.67 -30.44
N ALA A 302 6.55 -13.66 -29.60
CA ALA A 302 7.06 -13.44 -28.24
C ALA A 302 8.40 -12.71 -28.23
N ASP A 303 9.35 -13.09 -29.09
CA ASP A 303 10.66 -12.43 -29.23
C ASP A 303 10.52 -10.95 -29.66
N SER A 304 9.63 -10.67 -30.62
CA SER A 304 9.32 -9.30 -31.06
C SER A 304 8.70 -8.47 -29.95
N VAL A 305 7.74 -9.03 -29.19
CA VAL A 305 7.08 -8.30 -28.10
C VAL A 305 8.01 -8.10 -26.91
N HIS A 306 8.83 -9.09 -26.56
CA HIS A 306 9.89 -8.98 -25.55
C HIS A 306 10.81 -7.77 -25.84
N LYS A 307 11.25 -7.62 -27.10
CA LYS A 307 12.08 -6.48 -27.52
C LYS A 307 11.38 -5.14 -27.25
N LYS A 308 10.10 -5.01 -27.59
CA LYS A 308 9.32 -3.79 -27.35
C LYS A 308 9.16 -3.45 -25.86
N PHE A 309 8.97 -4.46 -25.00
CA PHE A 309 8.95 -4.25 -23.56
C PHE A 309 10.31 -3.78 -23.03
N LYS A 310 11.41 -4.36 -23.51
CA LYS A 310 12.77 -3.92 -23.15
C LYS A 310 13.06 -2.49 -23.60
N GLU A 311 12.65 -2.13 -24.81
CA GLU A 311 12.78 -0.76 -25.34
C GLU A 311 12.00 0.23 -24.48
N LEU A 312 10.71 -0.02 -24.22
CA LEU A 312 9.88 0.84 -23.36
C LEU A 312 10.48 0.98 -21.96
N PHE A 313 10.90 -0.12 -21.34
CA PHE A 313 11.48 -0.10 -19.99
C PHE A 313 12.85 0.57 -19.94
N GLY A 314 13.62 0.50 -21.03
CA GLY A 314 14.83 1.31 -21.23
C GLY A 314 14.49 2.79 -21.29
N SER A 315 13.52 3.18 -22.12
CA SER A 315 13.04 4.56 -22.26
C SER A 315 12.48 5.13 -20.96
N LEU A 316 11.79 4.33 -20.16
CA LEU A 316 11.29 4.70 -18.82
C LEU A 316 12.34 4.65 -17.71
N ASN A 317 13.58 4.25 -18.03
CA ASN A 317 14.67 4.07 -17.07
C ASN A 317 14.27 3.16 -15.91
N ILE A 318 13.73 1.98 -16.21
CA ILE A 318 13.38 0.95 -15.22
C ILE A 318 14.63 0.19 -14.79
N SER A 319 14.80 -0.01 -13.50
CA SER A 319 15.96 -0.66 -12.87
C SER A 319 15.65 -2.07 -12.36
N TYR A 320 15.07 -2.92 -13.21
CA TYR A 320 14.86 -4.33 -12.87
C TYR A 320 16.21 -5.08 -12.84
N ASP A 321 16.33 -6.07 -11.95
CA ASP A 321 17.48 -6.96 -11.84
C ASP A 321 17.32 -8.18 -12.77
N ARG A 322 16.08 -8.59 -13.04
CA ARG A 322 15.76 -9.66 -14.00
C ARG A 322 14.51 -9.35 -14.82
N PHE A 323 14.63 -9.58 -16.13
CA PHE A 323 13.48 -9.70 -17.04
C PHE A 323 13.29 -11.17 -17.38
N ILE A 324 12.30 -11.82 -16.76
CA ILE A 324 12.02 -13.23 -16.98
C ILE A 324 11.16 -13.44 -18.23
N ARG A 325 11.40 -14.52 -18.97
CA ARG A 325 10.52 -14.99 -20.04
C ARG A 325 10.04 -16.39 -19.68
N THR A 326 8.76 -16.66 -19.86
CA THR A 326 8.22 -18.02 -19.59
C THR A 326 8.79 -19.09 -20.54
N THR A 327 9.39 -18.68 -21.65
CA THR A 327 10.15 -19.56 -22.56
C THR A 327 11.59 -19.83 -22.11
N ASP A 328 12.08 -19.19 -21.03
CA ASP A 328 13.43 -19.41 -20.51
C ASP A 328 13.58 -20.86 -20.01
N ALA A 329 14.74 -21.46 -20.27
CA ALA A 329 14.98 -22.89 -19.98
C ALA A 329 14.89 -23.22 -18.48
N ASP A 330 15.34 -22.31 -17.61
CA ASP A 330 15.26 -22.48 -16.15
C ASP A 330 13.82 -22.35 -15.64
N HIS A 331 13.00 -21.51 -16.27
CA HIS A 331 11.56 -21.43 -15.99
C HIS A 331 10.84 -22.71 -16.36
N ILE A 332 11.03 -23.20 -17.59
CA ILE A 332 10.44 -24.45 -18.06
C ILE A 332 10.82 -25.61 -17.13
N LYS A 333 12.10 -25.65 -16.69
CA LYS A 333 12.58 -26.63 -15.73
C LYS A 333 11.84 -26.52 -14.39
N THR A 334 11.77 -25.31 -13.83
CA THR A 334 11.09 -25.02 -12.55
C THR A 334 9.63 -25.47 -12.58
N VAL A 335 8.90 -25.14 -13.64
CA VAL A 335 7.48 -25.52 -13.81
C VAL A 335 7.32 -27.03 -13.85
N LYS A 336 8.18 -27.74 -14.61
CA LYS A 336 8.16 -29.21 -14.67
C LYS A 336 8.52 -29.84 -13.32
N THR A 337 9.49 -29.28 -12.59
CA THR A 337 9.88 -29.73 -11.25
C THR A 337 8.72 -29.60 -10.26
N VAL A 338 8.09 -28.43 -10.23
CA VAL A 338 6.94 -28.14 -9.36
C VAL A 338 5.75 -29.04 -9.68
N PHE A 339 5.41 -29.21 -10.96
CA PHE A 339 4.35 -30.12 -11.37
C PHE A 339 4.59 -31.55 -10.87
N LYS A 340 5.79 -32.11 -11.09
CA LYS A 340 6.14 -33.46 -10.60
C LYS A 340 6.04 -33.57 -9.08
N LYS A 341 6.51 -32.55 -8.34
CA LYS A 341 6.47 -32.52 -6.87
C LYS A 341 5.03 -32.56 -6.36
N LEU A 342 4.15 -31.71 -6.89
CA LEU A 342 2.75 -31.63 -6.47
C LEU A 342 1.93 -32.86 -6.92
N PHE A 343 2.23 -33.42 -8.10
CA PHE A 343 1.64 -34.69 -8.54
C PHE A 343 2.03 -35.84 -7.61
N LYS A 344 3.31 -35.96 -7.24
CA LYS A 344 3.78 -36.99 -6.30
C LYS A 344 3.18 -36.81 -4.89
N LYS A 345 2.98 -35.57 -4.44
CA LYS A 345 2.34 -35.24 -3.15
C LYS A 345 0.83 -35.51 -3.13
N GLY A 346 0.20 -35.74 -4.30
CA GLY A 346 -1.23 -35.98 -4.44
C GLY A 346 -2.09 -34.72 -4.42
N ASP A 347 -1.46 -33.54 -4.58
CA ASP A 347 -2.13 -32.24 -4.72
C ASP A 347 -2.53 -31.97 -6.18
N ILE A 348 -1.87 -32.64 -7.15
CA ILE A 348 -2.31 -32.71 -8.54
C ILE A 348 -2.83 -34.12 -8.85
N TYR A 349 -3.98 -34.20 -9.52
CA TYR A 349 -4.57 -35.48 -9.96
C TYR A 349 -5.18 -35.35 -11.36
N LEU A 350 -5.31 -36.46 -12.08
CA LEU A 350 -5.95 -36.50 -13.39
C LEU A 350 -7.45 -36.78 -13.22
N SER A 351 -8.30 -35.97 -13.84
CA SER A 351 -9.75 -36.17 -13.86
C SER A 351 -10.35 -35.71 -15.19
N GLU A 352 -11.66 -35.84 -15.35
CA GLU A 352 -12.41 -35.33 -16.49
C GLU A 352 -13.17 -34.06 -16.08
N TYR A 353 -12.94 -32.96 -16.80
CA TYR A 353 -13.73 -31.75 -16.67
C TYR A 353 -14.92 -31.84 -17.64
N GLU A 354 -16.14 -31.58 -17.17
CA GLU A 354 -17.32 -31.37 -18.01
C GLU A 354 -17.93 -30.01 -17.65
N GLY A 355 -17.99 -29.08 -18.60
CA GLY A 355 -18.52 -27.75 -18.36
C GLY A 355 -18.84 -27.00 -19.66
N TRP A 356 -19.46 -25.84 -19.53
CA TRP A 356 -19.84 -25.00 -20.66
C TRP A 356 -18.71 -24.03 -20.98
N TYR A 357 -18.19 -24.06 -22.20
CA TYR A 357 -17.07 -23.24 -22.63
C TYR A 357 -17.51 -22.18 -23.64
N CYS A 358 -17.14 -20.93 -23.38
CA CYS A 358 -17.31 -19.83 -24.32
C CYS A 358 -15.99 -19.62 -25.07
N THR A 359 -15.89 -20.09 -26.31
CA THR A 359 -14.68 -19.95 -27.13
C THR A 359 -14.24 -18.48 -27.33
N PRO A 360 -15.15 -17.51 -27.53
CA PRO A 360 -14.77 -16.09 -27.65
C PRO A 360 -14.28 -15.43 -26.36
N CYS A 361 -14.83 -15.81 -25.21
CA CYS A 361 -14.43 -15.28 -23.90
C CYS A 361 -13.34 -16.12 -23.21
N GLU A 362 -12.99 -17.26 -23.80
CA GLU A 362 -12.08 -18.27 -23.28
C GLU A 362 -12.34 -18.66 -21.82
N THR A 363 -13.61 -18.65 -21.43
CA THR A 363 -14.03 -18.88 -20.05
C THR A 363 -14.93 -20.09 -19.92
N PHE A 364 -14.72 -20.83 -18.85
CA PHE A 364 -15.61 -21.91 -18.44
C PHE A 364 -16.71 -21.34 -17.55
N LEU A 365 -17.94 -21.70 -17.90
CA LEU A 365 -19.15 -21.31 -17.22
C LEU A 365 -19.75 -22.57 -16.61
N THR A 366 -20.17 -22.44 -15.36
CA THR A 366 -21.10 -23.41 -14.80
C THR A 366 -22.46 -23.17 -15.42
N GLU A 367 -23.31 -24.19 -15.47
CA GLU A 367 -24.64 -24.10 -16.07
C GLU A 367 -25.49 -22.96 -15.46
N ARG A 368 -25.29 -22.67 -14.17
CA ARG A 368 -25.96 -21.56 -13.45
C ARG A 368 -25.52 -20.17 -13.91
N LEU A 369 -24.36 -20.05 -14.54
CA LEU A 369 -23.82 -18.78 -15.04
C LEU A 369 -24.23 -18.51 -16.49
N LEU A 370 -24.96 -19.42 -17.15
CA LEU A 370 -25.42 -19.21 -18.51
C LEU A 370 -26.62 -18.27 -18.53
N ASP A 371 -26.62 -17.34 -19.47
CA ASP A 371 -27.77 -16.51 -19.78
C ASP A 371 -28.53 -17.14 -20.96
N ALA A 372 -29.63 -17.84 -20.67
CA ALA A 372 -30.42 -18.59 -21.65
C ALA A 372 -29.59 -19.52 -22.57
N GLY A 373 -28.56 -20.19 -22.03
CA GLY A 373 -27.67 -21.07 -22.81
C GLY A 373 -26.54 -20.35 -23.56
N ASN A 374 -26.38 -19.05 -23.35
CA ASN A 374 -25.29 -18.23 -23.89
C ASN A 374 -24.35 -17.75 -22.77
N CYS A 375 -23.16 -17.32 -23.18
CA CYS A 375 -22.19 -16.70 -22.29
C CYS A 375 -22.75 -15.35 -21.78
N PRO A 376 -22.83 -15.12 -20.45
CA PRO A 376 -23.37 -13.87 -19.89
C PRO A 376 -22.49 -12.66 -20.21
N GLN A 377 -21.24 -12.91 -20.62
CA GLN A 377 -20.23 -11.89 -20.83
C GLN A 377 -20.19 -11.37 -22.27
N CYS A 378 -20.49 -12.21 -23.26
CA CYS A 378 -20.50 -11.80 -24.68
C CYS A 378 -21.81 -12.10 -25.42
N GLY A 379 -22.79 -12.73 -24.75
CA GLY A 379 -24.09 -13.10 -25.33
C GLY A 379 -24.02 -14.21 -26.39
N ARG A 380 -22.86 -14.85 -26.60
CA ARG A 380 -22.67 -15.88 -27.65
C ARG A 380 -22.91 -17.30 -27.12
N PRO A 381 -23.27 -18.26 -27.99
CA PRO A 381 -23.46 -19.66 -27.61
C PRO A 381 -22.23 -20.25 -26.93
N VAL A 382 -22.49 -21.05 -25.90
CA VAL A 382 -21.47 -21.87 -25.24
C VAL A 382 -21.53 -23.30 -25.75
N SER A 383 -20.41 -24.00 -25.69
CA SER A 383 -20.33 -25.42 -26.06
C SER A 383 -20.04 -26.26 -24.84
N LYS A 384 -20.71 -27.42 -24.69
CA LYS A 384 -20.39 -28.35 -23.62
C LYS A 384 -19.11 -29.08 -24.00
N VAL A 385 -18.06 -28.90 -23.22
CA VAL A 385 -16.75 -29.49 -23.48
C VAL A 385 -16.43 -30.48 -22.37
N LYS A 386 -16.08 -31.71 -22.77
CA LYS A 386 -15.59 -32.75 -21.89
C LYS A 386 -14.13 -33.05 -22.22
N GLU A 387 -13.22 -32.67 -21.34
CA GLU A 387 -11.78 -32.82 -21.55
C GLU A 387 -11.12 -33.44 -20.32
N LYS A 388 -10.25 -34.43 -20.54
CA LYS A 388 -9.34 -34.91 -19.50
C LYS A 388 -8.40 -33.77 -19.14
N SER A 389 -8.21 -33.51 -17.85
CA SER A 389 -7.29 -32.49 -17.37
C SER A 389 -6.70 -32.88 -16.02
N TYR A 390 -5.48 -32.42 -15.78
CA TYR A 390 -4.90 -32.40 -14.46
C TYR A 390 -5.51 -31.26 -13.63
N PHE A 391 -5.86 -31.55 -12.39
CA PHE A 391 -6.46 -30.61 -11.44
C PHE A 391 -5.56 -30.40 -10.24
N LEU A 392 -5.49 -29.17 -9.77
CA LEU A 392 -4.88 -28.78 -8.49
C LEU A 392 -5.97 -28.69 -7.41
N LYS A 393 -5.75 -29.36 -6.28
CA LYS A 393 -6.65 -29.32 -5.12
C LYS A 393 -6.63 -27.94 -4.47
N LEU A 394 -7.75 -27.21 -4.56
CA LEU A 394 -7.89 -25.90 -3.93
C LEU A 394 -8.63 -25.99 -2.60
N ASP A 395 -9.66 -26.82 -2.56
CA ASP A 395 -10.54 -27.05 -1.40
C ASP A 395 -9.76 -27.40 -0.12
N LYS A 396 -8.73 -28.24 -0.25
CA LYS A 396 -7.83 -28.68 0.82
C LYS A 396 -7.17 -27.52 1.58
N TYR A 397 -6.96 -26.38 0.91
CA TYR A 397 -6.22 -25.24 1.45
C TYR A 397 -7.10 -24.03 1.79
N GLU A 398 -8.40 -24.10 1.51
CA GLU A 398 -9.35 -22.99 1.65
C GLU A 398 -9.33 -22.38 3.06
N LYS A 399 -9.56 -23.21 4.08
CA LYS A 399 -9.60 -22.77 5.49
C LYS A 399 -8.28 -22.13 5.93
N ARG A 400 -7.15 -22.78 5.59
CA ARG A 400 -5.81 -22.28 5.93
C ARG A 400 -5.52 -20.93 5.27
N LEU A 401 -5.95 -20.74 4.02
CA LEU A 401 -5.78 -19.48 3.32
C LEU A 401 -6.65 -18.38 3.94
N LEU A 402 -7.91 -18.67 4.22
CA LEU A 402 -8.82 -17.71 4.84
C LEU A 402 -8.28 -17.23 6.19
N GLU A 403 -7.89 -18.17 7.07
CA GLU A 403 -7.27 -17.85 8.37
C GLU A 403 -5.99 -17.03 8.20
N TYR A 404 -5.17 -17.33 7.19
CA TYR A 404 -3.96 -16.55 6.92
C TYR A 404 -4.28 -15.10 6.53
N ILE A 405 -5.22 -14.89 5.60
CA ILE A 405 -5.60 -13.53 5.14
C ILE A 405 -6.26 -12.75 6.28
N GLU A 406 -7.06 -13.40 7.11
CA GLU A 406 -7.70 -12.80 8.29
C GLU A 406 -6.68 -12.32 9.31
N ASN A 407 -5.65 -13.14 9.61
CA ASN A 407 -4.61 -12.82 10.57
C ASN A 407 -3.51 -11.89 10.03
N ASN A 408 -3.43 -11.67 8.71
CA ASN A 408 -2.40 -10.84 8.06
C ASN A 408 -3.06 -9.73 7.21
N PRO A 409 -3.58 -8.65 7.82
CA PRO A 409 -4.30 -7.60 7.09
C PRO A 409 -3.47 -6.93 6.00
N GLY A 410 -2.14 -6.86 6.17
CA GLY A 410 -1.22 -6.30 5.16
C GLY A 410 -0.87 -7.23 3.99
N PHE A 411 -1.37 -8.46 3.97
CA PHE A 411 -1.06 -9.43 2.92
C PHE A 411 -1.67 -9.07 1.56
N ILE A 412 -2.88 -8.51 1.53
CA ILE A 412 -3.52 -8.01 0.32
C ILE A 412 -3.87 -6.55 0.54
N LYS A 413 -3.36 -5.67 -0.31
CA LYS A 413 -3.64 -4.23 -0.27
C LYS A 413 -4.25 -3.77 -1.60
N PRO A 414 -5.17 -2.78 -1.58
CA PRO A 414 -5.81 -2.18 -0.41
C PRO A 414 -6.92 -3.08 0.21
N ASP A 415 -7.42 -2.70 1.39
CA ASP A 415 -8.34 -3.52 2.21
C ASP A 415 -9.62 -3.95 1.47
N PHE A 416 -10.17 -3.10 0.60
CA PHE A 416 -11.36 -3.48 -0.17
C PHE A 416 -11.07 -4.61 -1.17
N ARG A 417 -9.85 -4.70 -1.72
CA ARG A 417 -9.43 -5.84 -2.57
C ARG A 417 -9.22 -7.10 -1.74
N ARG A 418 -8.72 -6.97 -0.51
CA ARG A 418 -8.65 -8.07 0.45
C ARG A 418 -10.04 -8.64 0.73
N ASN A 419 -11.02 -7.77 0.95
CA ASN A 419 -12.40 -8.17 1.21
C ASN A 419 -13.04 -8.87 0.01
N GLU A 420 -12.78 -8.39 -1.22
CA GLU A 420 -13.20 -9.09 -2.45
C GLU A 420 -12.63 -10.52 -2.52
N VAL A 421 -11.35 -10.71 -2.18
CA VAL A 421 -10.72 -12.03 -2.16
C VAL A 421 -11.29 -12.92 -1.05
N ILE A 422 -11.51 -12.38 0.15
CA ILE A 422 -12.15 -13.12 1.26
C ILE A 422 -13.55 -13.59 0.87
N SER A 423 -14.36 -12.70 0.29
CA SER A 423 -15.71 -13.04 -0.18
C SER A 423 -15.67 -14.17 -1.21
N PHE A 424 -14.76 -14.08 -2.19
CA PHE A 424 -14.58 -15.13 -3.19
C PHE A 424 -14.19 -16.49 -2.57
N ILE A 425 -13.33 -16.50 -1.54
CA ILE A 425 -12.95 -17.74 -0.85
C ILE A 425 -14.15 -18.33 -0.09
N ARG A 426 -14.95 -17.49 0.58
CA ARG A 426 -16.14 -17.90 1.35
C ARG A 426 -17.27 -18.47 0.50
N GLU A 427 -17.30 -18.19 -0.80
CA GLU A 427 -18.23 -18.83 -1.75
C GLU A 427 -17.91 -20.32 -2.00
N GLY A 428 -16.71 -20.78 -1.60
CA GLY A 428 -16.23 -22.15 -1.75
C GLY A 428 -15.34 -22.32 -2.98
N LEU A 429 -14.15 -22.90 -2.78
CA LEU A 429 -13.17 -23.12 -3.83
C LEU A 429 -13.37 -24.49 -4.50
N LYS A 430 -13.41 -24.48 -5.83
CA LYS A 430 -13.37 -25.70 -6.64
C LYS A 430 -11.97 -25.95 -7.17
N ASP A 431 -11.63 -27.22 -7.34
CA ASP A 431 -10.34 -27.61 -7.89
C ASP A 431 -10.08 -27.01 -9.27
N LEU A 432 -8.84 -26.58 -9.46
CA LEU A 432 -8.44 -25.81 -10.63
C LEU A 432 -7.88 -26.72 -11.71
N SER A 433 -8.47 -26.70 -12.90
CA SER A 433 -7.92 -27.39 -14.08
C SER A 433 -6.62 -26.70 -14.56
N ILE A 434 -5.49 -27.39 -14.39
CA ILE A 434 -4.12 -26.89 -14.65
C ILE A 434 -3.46 -27.50 -15.90
N SER A 435 -4.22 -28.16 -16.78
CA SER A 435 -3.72 -28.60 -18.09
C SER A 435 -4.76 -28.45 -19.20
N ARG A 436 -4.33 -28.48 -20.46
CA ARG A 436 -5.20 -28.44 -21.65
C ARG A 436 -4.67 -29.38 -22.73
N THR A 437 -5.54 -29.86 -23.61
CA THR A 437 -5.16 -30.71 -24.78
C THR A 437 -5.45 -30.03 -26.12
N SER A 438 -6.06 -28.84 -26.11
CA SER A 438 -6.62 -28.18 -27.29
C SER A 438 -5.64 -27.33 -28.10
N PHE A 439 -4.44 -27.06 -27.57
CA PHE A 439 -3.42 -26.24 -28.23
C PHE A 439 -2.01 -26.69 -27.85
N LYS A 440 -1.00 -26.22 -28.58
CA LYS A 440 0.40 -26.69 -28.42
C LYS A 440 1.34 -25.62 -27.84
N CYS A 441 0.99 -24.34 -27.90
CA CYS A 441 1.80 -23.26 -27.36
C CYS A 441 1.83 -23.27 -25.82
N GLY A 442 2.79 -24.00 -25.23
CA GLY A 442 3.04 -24.00 -23.79
C GLY A 442 3.95 -25.13 -23.33
N ILE A 443 4.12 -25.26 -22.01
CA ILE A 443 4.98 -26.29 -21.41
C ILE A 443 4.25 -27.62 -21.34
N SER A 444 4.79 -28.67 -21.96
CA SER A 444 4.23 -30.03 -21.88
C SER A 444 4.25 -30.58 -20.45
N VAL A 445 3.17 -31.25 -20.07
CA VAL A 445 3.06 -31.95 -18.78
C VAL A 445 4.11 -33.07 -18.72
N PRO A 446 4.94 -33.15 -17.67
CA PRO A 446 5.94 -34.20 -17.56
C PRO A 446 5.35 -35.62 -17.60
N GLY A 447 5.75 -36.42 -18.60
CA GLY A 447 5.27 -37.78 -18.79
C GLY A 447 3.94 -37.89 -19.55
N ASN A 448 3.38 -36.77 -20.04
CA ASN A 448 2.17 -36.77 -20.86
C ASN A 448 2.18 -35.60 -21.86
N ASP A 449 2.83 -35.81 -23.01
CA ASP A 449 3.01 -34.77 -24.04
C ASP A 449 1.72 -34.38 -24.78
N LYS A 450 0.61 -35.09 -24.54
CA LYS A 450 -0.72 -34.69 -25.03
C LYS A 450 -1.29 -33.49 -24.27
N HIS A 451 -0.78 -33.23 -23.06
CA HIS A 451 -1.24 -32.14 -22.22
C HIS A 451 -0.20 -31.01 -22.17
N VAL A 452 -0.71 -29.78 -22.27
CA VAL A 452 0.04 -28.54 -22.04
C VAL A 452 -0.41 -27.96 -20.69
N ILE A 453 0.55 -27.48 -19.90
CA ILE A 453 0.30 -26.86 -18.60
C ILE A 453 -0.49 -25.56 -18.80
N TYR A 454 -1.47 -25.35 -17.91
CA TYR A 454 -2.28 -24.14 -17.90
C TYR A 454 -1.44 -22.90 -17.64
N VAL A 455 -1.64 -21.88 -18.46
CA VAL A 455 -0.84 -20.65 -18.47
C VAL A 455 -0.69 -20.00 -17.09
N TRP A 456 -1.72 -19.98 -16.24
CA TRP A 456 -1.58 -19.37 -14.91
C TRP A 456 -0.78 -20.22 -13.92
N PHE A 457 -0.79 -21.55 -14.06
CA PHE A 457 0.06 -22.41 -13.23
C PHE A 457 1.54 -22.20 -13.59
N ASP A 458 1.83 -22.11 -14.88
CA ASP A 458 3.13 -21.77 -15.45
C ASP A 458 3.57 -20.36 -15.02
N ALA A 459 2.78 -19.35 -15.41
CA ALA A 459 3.05 -17.94 -15.17
C ALA A 459 3.30 -17.63 -13.70
N LEU A 460 2.49 -18.12 -12.73
CA LEU A 460 2.70 -17.80 -11.31
C LEU A 460 4.05 -18.31 -10.77
N LEU A 461 4.62 -19.36 -11.34
CA LEU A 461 5.92 -19.90 -10.93
C LEU A 461 7.12 -19.04 -11.38
N ASN A 462 6.87 -18.00 -12.19
CA ASN A 462 7.88 -17.03 -12.57
C ASN A 462 8.51 -16.37 -11.32
N TYR A 463 7.71 -16.12 -10.28
CA TYR A 463 8.17 -15.47 -9.05
C TYR A 463 9.19 -16.29 -8.26
N LEU A 464 9.13 -17.62 -8.34
CA LEU A 464 10.13 -18.52 -7.75
C LEU A 464 11.33 -18.68 -8.69
N THR A 465 11.05 -18.84 -9.98
CA THR A 465 12.10 -18.99 -11.00
C THR A 465 13.03 -17.78 -10.99
N GLY A 466 12.45 -16.57 -10.90
CA GLY A 466 13.16 -15.31 -10.85
C GLY A 466 14.30 -15.27 -9.85
N LEU A 467 14.04 -15.78 -8.64
CA LEU A 467 15.00 -15.90 -7.54
C LEU A 467 15.86 -17.17 -7.60
N GLY A 468 15.74 -18.01 -8.63
CA GLY A 468 16.53 -19.24 -8.75
C GLY A 468 16.05 -20.38 -7.86
N TYR A 469 14.77 -20.75 -7.97
CA TYR A 469 14.18 -21.86 -7.20
C TYR A 469 14.93 -23.20 -7.35
N GLU A 470 15.42 -23.51 -8.54
CA GLU A 470 16.21 -24.72 -8.79
C GLU A 470 17.52 -24.71 -8.01
N ASP A 471 18.17 -23.55 -7.88
CA ASP A 471 19.38 -23.41 -7.07
C ASP A 471 19.07 -23.49 -5.58
N PHE A 472 17.93 -22.94 -5.14
CA PHE A 472 17.44 -23.12 -3.78
C PHE A 472 17.23 -24.60 -3.43
N LEU A 473 16.55 -25.36 -4.30
CA LEU A 473 16.34 -26.81 -4.09
C LEU A 473 17.65 -27.60 -4.00
N ASN A 474 18.71 -27.13 -4.66
CA ASN A 474 20.04 -27.75 -4.64
C ASN A 474 20.96 -27.17 -3.55
N GLY A 475 20.46 -26.32 -2.65
CA GLY A 475 21.24 -25.69 -1.57
C GLY A 475 22.25 -24.65 -2.03
N LYS A 476 22.16 -24.17 -3.28
CA LYS A 476 23.08 -23.19 -3.90
C LYS A 476 22.62 -21.75 -3.76
N ASN A 477 21.37 -21.50 -3.37
CA ASN A 477 20.86 -20.16 -3.09
C ASN A 477 20.26 -20.07 -1.66
N PRO A 478 21.07 -19.69 -0.66
CA PRO A 478 20.60 -19.57 0.73
C PRO A 478 19.78 -18.30 1.00
N ASP A 479 19.79 -17.31 0.09
CA ASP A 479 19.06 -16.05 0.26
C ASP A 479 17.64 -16.10 -0.33
N PHE A 480 17.27 -17.18 -1.03
CA PHE A 480 15.95 -17.37 -1.65
C PHE A 480 14.80 -17.09 -0.68
N ASP A 481 14.79 -17.77 0.47
CA ASP A 481 13.71 -17.61 1.47
C ASP A 481 13.69 -16.21 2.09
N LYS A 482 14.86 -15.56 2.23
CA LYS A 482 14.96 -14.20 2.78
C LYS A 482 14.31 -13.19 1.84
N PHE A 483 14.59 -13.29 0.55
CA PHE A 483 13.93 -12.46 -0.48
C PHE A 483 12.45 -12.80 -0.61
N PHE A 484 12.08 -14.09 -0.67
CA PHE A 484 10.71 -14.48 -0.95
C PHE A 484 9.74 -14.09 0.18
N ARG A 485 10.15 -14.19 1.45
CA ARG A 485 9.34 -13.74 2.60
C ARG A 485 9.11 -12.23 2.60
N THR A 486 9.98 -11.44 1.98
CA THR A 486 9.82 -9.98 1.84
C THR A 486 9.26 -9.58 0.48
N ALA A 487 8.73 -10.53 -0.29
CA ALA A 487 8.19 -10.30 -1.62
C ALA A 487 6.95 -9.39 -1.61
N ASN A 488 6.95 -8.44 -2.53
CA ASN A 488 5.83 -7.56 -2.82
C ASN A 488 5.42 -7.75 -4.27
N HIS A 489 4.25 -8.34 -4.50
CA HIS A 489 3.70 -8.56 -5.84
C HIS A 489 2.81 -7.38 -6.24
N ILE A 490 3.27 -6.55 -7.16
CA ILE A 490 2.49 -5.45 -7.72
C ILE A 490 1.65 -5.99 -8.88
N VAL A 491 0.33 -5.89 -8.79
CA VAL A 491 -0.60 -6.45 -9.78
C VAL A 491 -1.77 -5.52 -10.08
N GLY A 492 -2.36 -5.67 -11.27
CA GLY A 492 -3.65 -5.04 -11.56
C GLY A 492 -4.80 -5.77 -10.86
N LYS A 493 -5.88 -5.04 -10.54
CA LYS A 493 -7.08 -5.61 -9.92
C LYS A 493 -7.70 -6.77 -10.70
N ASP A 494 -7.52 -6.85 -12.02
CA ASP A 494 -7.99 -7.96 -12.87
C ASP A 494 -7.40 -9.31 -12.48
N ILE A 495 -6.19 -9.31 -11.92
CA ILE A 495 -5.45 -10.55 -11.66
C ILE A 495 -5.24 -10.81 -10.17
N VAL A 496 -5.91 -10.04 -9.30
CA VAL A 496 -5.80 -10.17 -7.84
C VAL A 496 -6.24 -11.56 -7.37
N LYS A 497 -7.25 -12.17 -8.01
CA LYS A 497 -7.71 -13.51 -7.68
C LYS A 497 -6.63 -14.58 -7.86
N PHE A 498 -5.88 -14.52 -8.96
CA PHE A 498 -4.80 -15.47 -9.22
C PHE A 498 -3.70 -15.34 -8.16
N HIS A 499 -3.39 -14.12 -7.73
CA HIS A 499 -2.32 -13.84 -6.77
C HIS A 499 -2.75 -13.99 -5.30
N GLY A 500 -4.02 -13.74 -4.99
CA GLY A 500 -4.58 -13.80 -3.63
C GLY A 500 -5.18 -15.15 -3.26
N VAL A 501 -5.44 -16.03 -4.25
CA VAL A 501 -6.06 -17.35 -4.02
C VAL A 501 -5.22 -18.48 -4.57
N TYR A 502 -4.99 -18.52 -5.87
CA TYR A 502 -4.32 -19.67 -6.48
C TYR A 502 -2.84 -19.70 -6.12
N TRP A 503 -2.19 -18.55 -6.15
CA TRP A 503 -0.77 -18.44 -5.84
C TRP A 503 -0.43 -18.88 -4.41
N PRO A 504 -1.12 -18.38 -3.36
CA PRO A 504 -0.84 -18.81 -1.99
C PRO A 504 -1.14 -20.28 -1.76
N ILE A 505 -2.15 -20.84 -2.42
CA ILE A 505 -2.43 -22.28 -2.37
C ILE A 505 -1.31 -23.10 -3.02
N MET A 506 -0.81 -22.67 -4.18
CA MET A 506 0.35 -23.31 -4.82
C MET A 506 1.58 -23.29 -3.89
N LEU A 507 1.83 -22.17 -3.22
CA LEU A 507 2.92 -22.04 -2.25
C LEU A 507 2.71 -22.93 -1.02
N PHE A 508 1.51 -23.00 -0.46
CA PHE A 508 1.18 -23.93 0.63
C PHE A 508 1.35 -25.39 0.21
N ALA A 509 0.96 -25.75 -1.01
CA ALA A 509 1.16 -27.10 -1.53
C ALA A 509 2.65 -27.42 -1.73
N LEU A 510 3.47 -26.41 -2.04
CA LEU A 510 4.93 -26.53 -2.16
C LEU A 510 5.69 -26.47 -0.82
N ASP A 511 4.99 -26.16 0.27
CA ASP A 511 5.53 -25.86 1.60
C ASP A 511 6.50 -24.66 1.59
N ILE A 512 6.18 -23.63 0.78
CA ILE A 512 6.92 -22.37 0.68
C ILE A 512 6.16 -21.28 1.43
N ASN A 513 6.88 -20.37 2.07
CA ASN A 513 6.29 -19.23 2.77
C ASN A 513 5.58 -18.29 1.79
N LEU A 514 4.54 -17.61 2.26
CA LEU A 514 3.81 -16.64 1.46
C LEU A 514 4.59 -15.33 1.29
N PRO A 515 4.35 -14.58 0.20
CA PRO A 515 4.90 -13.24 0.03
C PRO A 515 4.39 -12.29 1.12
N LYS A 516 5.10 -11.19 1.37
CA LYS A 516 4.71 -10.18 2.36
C LYS A 516 3.40 -9.47 1.97
N THR A 517 3.31 -9.04 0.72
CA THR A 517 2.18 -8.23 0.24
C THR A 517 1.87 -8.50 -1.24
N ILE A 518 0.58 -8.56 -1.55
CA ILE A 518 0.01 -8.48 -2.90
C ILE A 518 -0.69 -7.13 -3.00
N LEU A 519 -0.17 -6.27 -3.86
CA LEU A 519 -0.66 -4.91 -4.05
C LEU A 519 -1.46 -4.84 -5.35
N ALA A 520 -2.78 -4.72 -5.24
CA ALA A 520 -3.70 -4.67 -6.37
C ALA A 520 -4.10 -3.22 -6.70
N HIS A 521 -3.48 -2.64 -7.73
CA HIS A 521 -3.79 -1.29 -8.20
C HIS A 521 -4.99 -1.29 -9.18
N GLY A 522 -5.64 -0.13 -9.33
CA GLY A 522 -6.70 0.05 -10.32
C GLY A 522 -6.18 0.27 -11.74
N TRP A 523 -7.08 0.53 -12.67
CA TRP A 523 -6.76 0.74 -14.08
C TRP A 523 -6.58 2.20 -14.43
N TRP A 524 -5.71 2.44 -15.41
CA TRP A 524 -5.77 3.65 -16.20
C TRP A 524 -6.87 3.53 -17.26
N LEU A 525 -7.77 4.50 -17.26
CA LEU A 525 -8.90 4.63 -18.19
C LEU A 525 -8.60 5.74 -19.21
N THR A 526 -9.36 5.78 -20.30
CA THR A 526 -9.40 6.93 -21.21
C THR A 526 -10.85 7.18 -21.60
N GLY A 527 -11.38 8.35 -21.25
CA GLY A 527 -12.80 8.69 -21.41
C GLY A 527 -13.70 7.79 -20.56
N GLY A 528 -13.23 7.39 -19.37
CA GLY A 528 -13.98 6.54 -18.44
C GLY A 528 -14.09 5.06 -18.84
N LYS A 529 -13.44 4.64 -19.93
CA LYS A 529 -13.37 3.23 -20.35
C LYS A 529 -11.97 2.67 -20.15
N LYS A 530 -11.88 1.37 -19.81
CA LYS A 530 -10.59 0.67 -19.72
C LYS A 530 -9.83 0.84 -21.04
N MET A 531 -8.56 1.22 -20.95
CA MET A 531 -7.70 1.25 -22.12
C MET A 531 -7.58 -0.15 -22.70
N SER A 532 -7.94 -0.28 -23.97
CA SER A 532 -7.75 -1.51 -24.73
C SER A 532 -7.60 -1.16 -26.20
N LYS A 533 -6.72 -1.88 -26.88
CA LYS A 533 -6.49 -1.63 -28.31
C LYS A 533 -7.70 -1.99 -29.17
N SER A 534 -8.53 -2.96 -28.76
CA SER A 534 -9.80 -3.27 -29.44
C SER A 534 -10.76 -2.07 -29.47
N LEU A 535 -10.61 -1.11 -28.55
CA LEU A 535 -11.40 0.12 -28.51
C LEU A 535 -10.67 1.32 -29.13
N GLY A 536 -9.43 1.15 -29.61
CA GLY A 536 -8.64 2.23 -30.21
C GLY A 536 -8.22 3.37 -29.26
N ASN A 537 -8.46 3.22 -27.95
CA ASN A 537 -8.22 4.26 -26.94
C ASN A 537 -6.90 4.10 -26.18
N ALA A 538 -6.01 3.21 -26.60
CA ALA A 538 -4.75 2.95 -25.92
C ALA A 538 -3.72 4.06 -26.17
N ILE A 539 -3.16 4.60 -25.08
CA ILE A 539 -2.13 5.64 -25.14
C ILE A 539 -0.75 4.99 -25.28
N ASP A 540 -0.02 5.44 -26.29
CA ASP A 540 1.33 4.98 -26.57
C ASP A 540 2.33 5.67 -25.63
N PRO A 541 2.95 4.95 -24.67
CA PRO A 541 3.86 5.55 -23.71
C PRO A 541 5.12 6.10 -24.38
N ASP A 542 5.60 5.52 -25.48
CA ASP A 542 6.81 5.98 -26.16
C ASP A 542 6.60 7.41 -26.69
N SER A 543 5.43 7.70 -27.26
CA SER A 543 5.08 9.05 -27.73
C SER A 543 5.06 10.10 -26.62
N LEU A 544 4.68 9.72 -25.40
CA LEU A 544 4.73 10.60 -24.23
C LEU A 544 6.17 10.82 -23.76
N ILE A 545 6.97 9.76 -23.74
CA ILE A 545 8.37 9.82 -23.30
C ILE A 545 9.20 10.68 -24.26
N ASP A 546 9.03 10.51 -25.58
CA ASP A 546 9.74 11.29 -26.59
C ASP A 546 9.44 12.78 -26.47
N LYS A 547 8.19 13.13 -26.18
CA LYS A 547 7.74 14.53 -26.11
C LYS A 547 8.02 15.20 -24.76
N PHE A 548 7.85 14.47 -23.65
CA PHE A 548 7.84 15.06 -22.30
C PHE A 548 8.96 14.53 -21.39
N GLY A 549 9.67 13.49 -21.82
CA GLY A 549 10.69 12.81 -21.04
C GLY A 549 10.14 11.75 -20.09
N ALA A 550 10.97 10.74 -19.79
CA ALA A 550 10.62 9.60 -18.96
C ALA A 550 10.10 10.00 -17.56
N ASP A 551 10.81 10.91 -16.89
CA ASP A 551 10.50 11.32 -15.52
C ASP A 551 9.16 12.06 -15.42
N ALA A 552 8.76 12.81 -16.46
CA ALA A 552 7.45 13.44 -16.50
C ALA A 552 6.32 12.40 -16.55
N VAL A 553 6.49 11.37 -17.36
CA VAL A 553 5.54 10.24 -17.44
C VAL A 553 5.48 9.51 -16.11
N ARG A 554 6.63 9.17 -15.52
CA ARG A 554 6.70 8.49 -14.22
C ARG A 554 6.04 9.29 -13.10
N PHE A 555 6.34 10.59 -13.01
CA PHE A 555 5.74 11.51 -12.06
C PHE A 555 4.22 11.54 -12.18
N TYR A 556 3.70 11.70 -13.41
CA TYR A 556 2.26 11.74 -13.62
C TYR A 556 1.57 10.43 -13.22
N LEU A 557 2.17 9.30 -13.61
CA LEU A 557 1.62 7.97 -13.33
C LEU A 557 1.46 7.70 -11.83
N LEU A 558 2.38 8.18 -11.01
CA LEU A 558 2.38 7.97 -9.56
C LEU A 558 1.61 9.02 -8.77
N ASN A 559 1.37 10.19 -9.35
CA ASN A 559 0.78 11.33 -8.64
C ASN A 559 -0.74 11.44 -8.82
N GLU A 560 -1.27 11.02 -9.96
CA GLU A 560 -2.67 11.31 -10.31
C GLU A 560 -3.66 10.26 -9.77
N ILE A 561 -3.22 9.01 -9.59
CA ILE A 561 -4.08 7.92 -9.12
C ILE A 561 -3.74 7.56 -7.68
N THR A 562 -4.75 7.67 -6.81
CA THR A 562 -4.70 7.01 -5.51
C THR A 562 -4.69 5.50 -5.71
N LEU A 563 -3.67 4.85 -5.17
CA LEU A 563 -3.44 3.44 -5.38
C LEU A 563 -4.66 2.57 -5.01
N GLY A 564 -5.02 1.65 -5.92
CA GLY A 564 -6.18 0.76 -5.79
C GLY A 564 -7.44 1.25 -6.49
N LEU A 565 -7.54 2.56 -6.74
CA LEU A 565 -8.62 3.16 -7.53
C LEU A 565 -8.26 3.23 -9.01
N ASP A 566 -9.29 3.31 -9.84
CA ASP A 566 -9.12 3.62 -11.26
C ASP A 566 -8.92 5.12 -11.44
N GLY A 567 -8.21 5.52 -12.49
CA GLY A 567 -8.04 6.92 -12.86
C GLY A 567 -8.04 7.11 -14.36
N ASP A 568 -8.55 8.25 -14.80
CA ASP A 568 -8.71 8.56 -16.22
C ASP A 568 -7.50 9.38 -16.70
N PHE A 569 -6.84 8.91 -17.74
CA PHE A 569 -5.76 9.68 -18.36
C PHE A 569 -6.35 10.83 -19.18
N ASN A 570 -5.88 12.03 -18.91
CA ASN A 570 -6.24 13.23 -19.67
C ASN A 570 -4.96 14.01 -20.02
N MET A 571 -4.76 14.27 -21.33
CA MET A 571 -3.58 14.98 -21.83
C MET A 571 -3.48 16.43 -21.33
N ASP A 572 -4.59 17.14 -21.20
CA ASP A 572 -4.60 18.52 -20.69
C ASP A 572 -4.20 18.55 -19.22
N ASN A 573 -4.70 17.60 -18.44
CA ASN A 573 -4.29 17.44 -17.04
C ASN A 573 -2.81 17.03 -16.94
N PHE A 574 -2.32 16.14 -17.81
CA PHE A 574 -0.91 15.80 -17.90
C PHE A 574 -0.04 17.04 -18.15
N ILE A 575 -0.39 17.86 -19.15
CA ILE A 575 0.33 19.09 -19.50
C ILE A 575 0.26 20.10 -18.34
N LEU A 576 -0.90 20.23 -17.69
CA LEU A 576 -1.08 21.09 -16.53
C LEU A 576 -0.15 20.68 -15.38
N ARG A 577 -0.08 19.39 -15.04
CA ARG A 577 0.80 18.84 -13.99
C ARG A 577 2.27 19.02 -14.34
N TYR A 578 2.62 18.77 -15.60
CA TYR A 578 3.97 19.00 -16.11
C TYR A 578 4.38 20.48 -15.95
N ASN A 579 3.55 21.41 -16.43
CA ASN A 579 3.88 22.83 -16.42
C ASN A 579 3.89 23.40 -14.99
N SER A 580 2.87 23.10 -14.18
CA SER A 580 2.76 23.62 -12.81
C SER A 580 3.81 23.03 -11.86
N GLY A 581 3.91 21.70 -11.79
CA GLY A 581 4.86 21.04 -10.90
C GLY A 581 6.28 21.07 -11.45
N LEU A 582 6.51 20.45 -12.60
CA LEU A 582 7.88 20.17 -13.06
C LEU A 582 8.57 21.42 -13.59
N ALA A 583 7.93 22.17 -14.49
CA ALA A 583 8.54 23.36 -15.07
C ALA A 583 8.54 24.56 -14.12
N ASN A 584 7.38 24.90 -13.54
CA ASN A 584 7.23 26.14 -12.75
C ASN A 584 7.72 26.06 -11.31
N ASP A 585 7.60 24.89 -10.65
CA ASP A 585 8.07 24.76 -9.27
C ASP A 585 9.52 24.25 -9.23
N LEU A 586 9.77 23.02 -9.69
CA LEU A 586 11.10 22.39 -9.59
C LEU A 586 12.12 23.00 -10.56
N GLY A 587 11.79 23.05 -11.85
CA GLY A 587 12.69 23.55 -12.90
C GLY A 587 13.06 25.02 -12.70
N ASN A 588 12.09 25.85 -12.35
CA ASN A 588 12.29 27.26 -12.04
C ASN A 588 13.15 27.47 -10.78
N LEU A 589 12.93 26.69 -9.71
CA LEU A 589 13.73 26.79 -8.49
C LEU A 589 15.21 26.56 -8.80
N VAL A 590 15.51 25.43 -9.46
CA VAL A 590 16.88 25.04 -9.79
C VAL A 590 17.53 26.09 -10.68
N SER A 591 16.89 26.46 -11.80
CA SER A 591 17.45 27.44 -12.73
C SER A 591 17.69 28.81 -12.10
N ARG A 592 16.76 29.33 -11.29
CA ARG A 592 16.91 30.64 -10.62
C ARG A 592 18.05 30.64 -9.61
N VAL A 593 18.15 29.62 -8.76
CA VAL A 593 19.19 29.54 -7.73
C VAL A 593 20.56 29.42 -8.38
N ILE A 594 20.70 28.58 -9.41
CA ILE A 594 21.96 28.38 -10.13
C ILE A 594 22.38 29.66 -10.88
N ALA A 595 21.44 30.35 -11.53
CA ALA A 595 21.73 31.62 -12.20
C ALA A 595 22.21 32.70 -11.22
N MET A 596 21.56 32.83 -10.05
CA MET A 596 22.00 33.76 -9.01
C MET A 596 23.37 33.39 -8.45
N LEU A 597 23.64 32.10 -8.21
CA LEU A 597 24.95 31.65 -7.76
C LEU A 597 26.04 32.03 -8.77
N LYS A 598 25.83 31.76 -10.06
CA LYS A 598 26.77 32.16 -11.13
C LYS A 598 26.98 33.67 -11.14
N LYS A 599 25.91 34.46 -11.08
CA LYS A 599 25.95 35.93 -11.12
C LYS A 599 26.71 36.54 -9.93
N TYR A 600 26.42 36.10 -8.71
CA TYR A 600 26.90 36.78 -7.50
C TYR A 600 28.21 36.20 -6.94
N THR A 601 28.56 34.97 -7.29
CA THR A 601 29.69 34.25 -6.68
C THR A 601 30.60 33.56 -7.71
N GLY A 602 30.33 33.70 -9.01
CA GLY A 602 31.05 32.99 -10.07
C GLY A 602 30.80 31.48 -10.03
N GLY A 603 29.65 31.04 -9.49
CA GLY A 603 29.29 29.62 -9.39
C GLY A 603 30.00 28.87 -8.27
N LYS A 604 30.49 29.58 -7.25
CA LYS A 604 31.12 28.99 -6.06
C LYS A 604 30.18 29.08 -4.87
N VAL A 605 30.05 28.01 -4.09
CA VAL A 605 29.26 28.04 -2.86
C VAL A 605 29.81 29.11 -1.91
N PRO A 606 29.00 30.09 -1.49
CA PRO A 606 29.47 31.17 -0.64
C PRO A 606 29.35 30.85 0.86
N GLY A 607 30.08 31.61 1.67
CA GLY A 607 29.92 31.66 3.12
C GLY A 607 30.29 30.36 3.85
N SER A 608 29.99 30.32 5.13
CA SER A 608 30.28 29.22 6.05
C SER A 608 29.02 28.44 6.44
N ASP A 609 29.16 27.32 7.17
CA ASP A 609 28.01 26.56 7.66
C ASP A 609 27.13 27.35 8.66
N ALA A 610 27.67 28.39 9.30
CA ALA A 610 26.89 29.28 10.18
C ALA A 610 25.83 30.09 9.41
N ASP A 611 25.97 30.19 8.09
CA ASP A 611 25.06 30.94 7.23
C ASP A 611 23.84 30.11 6.78
N ILE A 612 23.68 28.86 7.23
CA ILE A 612 22.56 28.02 6.83
C ILE A 612 21.31 28.34 7.65
N ASP A 613 20.16 28.46 6.99
CA ASP A 613 18.87 28.52 7.67
C ASP A 613 18.38 27.11 8.03
N ASP A 614 18.73 26.68 9.23
CA ASP A 614 18.33 25.36 9.75
C ASP A 614 16.81 25.20 9.87
N GLY A 615 16.05 26.28 9.98
CA GLY A 615 14.59 26.22 10.00
C GLY A 615 13.99 25.77 8.66
N ILE A 616 14.64 26.09 7.55
CA ILE A 616 14.23 25.60 6.22
C ILE A 616 14.71 24.17 6.02
N VAL A 617 15.99 23.90 6.31
CA VAL A 617 16.59 22.60 6.04
C VAL A 617 15.94 21.50 6.89
N LYS A 618 15.63 21.75 8.16
CA LYS A 618 14.93 20.78 9.04
C LYS A 618 13.55 20.35 8.55
N LYS A 619 12.89 21.11 7.67
CA LYS A 619 11.60 20.69 7.09
C LYS A 619 11.73 19.45 6.21
N VAL A 620 12.92 19.15 5.68
CA VAL A 620 13.17 17.87 5.00
C VAL A 620 13.10 16.70 5.98
N SER A 621 13.50 16.94 7.24
CA SER A 621 13.51 15.93 8.28
C SER A 621 12.11 15.40 8.58
N ASP A 622 11.11 16.28 8.56
CA ASP A 622 9.71 15.90 8.76
C ASP A 622 9.20 14.95 7.66
N ILE A 623 9.68 15.14 6.42
CA ILE A 623 9.33 14.27 5.28
C ILE A 623 10.01 12.91 5.44
N LEU A 624 11.31 12.92 5.78
CA LEU A 624 12.13 11.72 5.93
C LEU A 624 11.67 10.82 7.08
N THR A 625 11.22 11.40 8.20
CA THR A 625 10.81 10.65 9.42
C THR A 625 9.65 9.68 9.18
N GLY A 626 8.87 9.86 8.11
CA GLY A 626 7.79 8.93 7.71
C GLY A 626 7.95 8.38 6.29
N LEU A 627 9.09 8.58 5.64
CA LEU A 627 9.25 8.25 4.22
C LEU A 627 9.25 6.73 3.98
N ASN A 628 9.95 5.96 4.83
CA ASN A 628 9.96 4.50 4.76
C ASN A 628 8.54 3.93 4.83
N ASP A 629 7.75 4.35 5.82
CA ASP A 629 6.37 3.89 5.99
C ASP A 629 5.49 4.22 4.78
N ARG A 630 5.66 5.39 4.17
CA ARG A 630 4.92 5.75 2.96
C ARG A 630 5.29 4.86 1.78
N TYR A 631 6.57 4.51 1.61
CA TYR A 631 6.98 3.56 0.56
C TYR A 631 6.53 2.12 0.86
N ASP A 632 6.55 1.68 2.12
CA ASP A 632 6.02 0.36 2.53
C ASP A 632 4.49 0.25 2.36
N ASN A 633 3.81 1.39 2.32
CA ASN A 633 2.39 1.50 2.01
C ASN A 633 2.09 1.95 0.58
N TYR A 634 3.11 2.18 -0.25
CA TYR A 634 2.98 2.63 -1.64
C TYR A 634 2.17 3.93 -1.81
N ASP A 635 2.21 4.83 -0.82
CA ASP A 635 1.51 6.11 -0.82
C ASP A 635 2.30 7.18 -1.62
N PHE A 636 2.48 6.92 -2.92
CA PHE A 636 3.26 7.79 -3.81
C PHE A 636 2.66 9.19 -3.95
N VAL A 637 1.33 9.30 -3.96
CA VAL A 637 0.63 10.59 -4.01
C VAL A 637 1.05 11.46 -2.83
N LYS A 638 1.09 10.90 -1.61
CA LYS A 638 1.55 11.64 -0.43
C LYS A 638 3.04 11.97 -0.48
N ILE A 639 3.88 11.02 -0.90
CA ILE A 639 5.34 11.22 -1.07
C ILE A 639 5.61 12.40 -2.01
N ILE A 640 4.95 12.40 -3.17
CA ILE A 640 5.10 13.43 -4.19
C ILE A 640 4.58 14.76 -3.65
N ASN A 641 3.38 14.79 -3.09
CA ASN A 641 2.80 16.02 -2.53
C ASN A 641 3.67 16.65 -1.44
N ASP A 642 4.22 15.85 -0.53
CA ASP A 642 5.09 16.37 0.53
C ASP A 642 6.43 16.86 -0.03
N THR A 643 6.98 16.19 -1.04
CA THR A 643 8.17 16.65 -1.77
C THR A 643 7.93 17.99 -2.47
N PHE A 644 6.80 18.16 -3.16
CA PHE A 644 6.47 19.42 -3.85
C PHE A 644 6.10 20.55 -2.88
N LYS A 645 5.53 20.26 -1.71
CA LYS A 645 5.39 21.25 -0.63
C LYS A 645 6.75 21.76 -0.15
N PHE A 646 7.75 20.90 -0.06
CA PHE A 646 9.11 21.33 0.29
C PHE A 646 9.73 22.19 -0.83
N ILE A 647 9.61 21.79 -2.10
CA ILE A 647 10.03 22.61 -3.25
C ILE A 647 9.41 24.01 -3.17
N ASN A 648 8.11 24.09 -2.92
CA ASN A 648 7.39 25.36 -2.81
C ASN A 648 7.79 26.19 -1.59
N THR A 649 8.15 25.54 -0.49
CA THR A 649 8.73 26.21 0.68
C THR A 649 10.06 26.87 0.35
N VAL A 650 10.93 26.20 -0.43
CA VAL A 650 12.23 26.75 -0.84
C VAL A 650 12.04 27.87 -1.87
N ASN A 651 11.12 27.72 -2.83
CA ASN A 651 10.74 28.80 -3.75
C ASN A 651 10.28 30.06 -3.00
N LYS A 652 9.41 29.89 -2.00
CA LYS A 652 8.93 30.98 -1.16
C LYS A 652 10.10 31.61 -0.37
N TYR A 653 10.97 30.80 0.21
CA TYR A 653 12.15 31.30 0.95
C TYR A 653 13.05 32.18 0.07
N VAL A 654 13.34 31.75 -1.16
CA VAL A 654 14.10 32.55 -2.14
C VAL A 654 13.37 33.84 -2.49
N ASN A 655 12.05 33.78 -2.70
CA ASN A 655 11.26 34.94 -3.07
C ASN A 655 11.19 35.99 -1.95
N ASP A 656 10.88 35.56 -0.73
CA ASP A 656 10.76 36.43 0.44
C ASP A 656 12.12 37.04 0.83
N GLY A 657 13.22 36.32 0.57
CA GLY A 657 14.58 36.82 0.76
C GLY A 657 14.99 37.93 -0.23
N THR A 658 14.29 38.06 -1.37
CA THR A 658 14.55 39.04 -2.44
C THR A 658 16.04 39.22 -2.80
N PRO A 659 16.80 38.16 -3.07
CA PRO A 659 18.26 38.23 -3.28
C PRO A 659 18.69 39.18 -4.39
N TRP A 660 17.82 39.42 -5.39
CA TRP A 660 18.08 40.38 -6.48
C TRP A 660 18.07 41.85 -6.06
N LYS A 661 17.54 42.18 -4.87
CA LYS A 661 17.54 43.56 -4.32
C LYS A 661 18.73 43.84 -3.40
N LEU A 662 19.48 42.81 -3.00
CA LEU A 662 20.56 42.93 -2.03
C LEU A 662 21.82 43.53 -2.67
N ASN A 663 22.47 44.45 -1.96
CA ASN A 663 23.71 45.08 -2.42
C ASN A 663 24.93 44.35 -1.87
N VAL A 664 25.70 43.69 -2.74
CA VAL A 664 26.90 42.92 -2.36
C VAL A 664 28.03 43.77 -1.75
N ALA A 665 27.99 45.09 -1.91
CA ALA A 665 28.94 46.00 -1.26
C ALA A 665 28.61 46.25 0.23
N VAL A 666 27.37 45.95 0.65
CA VAL A 666 26.93 46.06 2.04
C VAL A 666 27.11 44.69 2.71
N GLU A 667 27.92 44.64 3.77
CA GLU A 667 28.32 43.38 4.42
C GLU A 667 27.13 42.57 4.97
N GLU A 668 26.11 43.26 5.52
CA GLU A 668 24.89 42.61 6.01
C GLU A 668 24.05 41.99 4.89
N ASP A 669 23.86 42.71 3.78
CA ASP A 669 23.18 42.22 2.58
C ASP A 669 23.93 41.05 1.95
N LYS A 670 25.26 41.11 1.92
CA LYS A 670 26.13 40.04 1.42
C LYS A 670 25.97 38.76 2.26
N LYS A 671 26.00 38.87 3.59
CA LYS A 671 25.74 37.73 4.50
C LYS A 671 24.35 37.14 4.28
N LYS A 672 23.32 37.98 4.17
CA LYS A 672 21.94 37.53 3.89
C LYS A 672 21.84 36.80 2.54
N LEU A 673 22.46 37.33 1.50
CA LEU A 673 22.53 36.69 0.18
C LEU A 673 23.19 35.32 0.25
N PHE A 674 24.33 35.22 0.93
CA PHE A 674 25.06 33.97 1.09
C PHE A 674 24.25 32.92 1.82
N ARG A 675 23.55 33.31 2.89
CA ARG A 675 22.61 32.46 3.61
C ARG A 675 21.50 31.92 2.72
N ILE A 676 20.87 32.78 1.92
CA ILE A 676 19.80 32.37 0.99
C ILE A 676 20.31 31.36 -0.03
N LEU A 677 21.45 31.66 -0.68
CA LEU A 677 22.02 30.80 -1.73
C LEU A 677 22.46 29.44 -1.17
N ARG A 678 23.20 29.42 -0.05
CA ARG A 678 23.69 28.19 0.56
C ARG A 678 22.56 27.29 1.04
N THR A 679 21.56 27.86 1.71
CA THR A 679 20.34 27.13 2.15
C THR A 679 19.58 26.53 0.96
N SER A 680 19.46 27.29 -0.13
CA SER A 680 18.75 26.85 -1.33
C SER A 680 19.47 25.70 -2.04
N LEU A 681 20.80 25.75 -2.15
CA LEU A 681 21.60 24.67 -2.75
C LEU A 681 21.49 23.36 -1.97
N ILE A 682 21.61 23.42 -0.64
CA ILE A 682 21.42 22.26 0.24
C ILE A 682 20.01 21.69 0.06
N SER A 683 19.01 22.55 0.01
CA SER A 683 17.62 22.13 -0.17
C SER A 683 17.38 21.48 -1.54
N ILE A 684 17.99 22.00 -2.62
CA ILE A 684 17.92 21.41 -3.96
C ILE A 684 18.57 20.02 -3.98
N TYR A 685 19.70 19.83 -3.31
CA TYR A 685 20.30 18.51 -3.17
C TYR A 685 19.38 17.54 -2.41
N CYS A 686 18.79 17.97 -1.30
CA CYS A 686 17.79 17.19 -0.57
C CYS A 686 16.57 16.84 -1.44
N ILE A 687 16.08 17.78 -2.26
CA ILE A 687 15.00 17.53 -3.22
C ILE A 687 15.43 16.46 -4.23
N SER A 688 16.66 16.53 -4.74
CA SER A 688 17.18 15.53 -5.67
C SER A 688 17.17 14.12 -5.08
N TYR A 689 17.37 13.98 -3.76
CA TYR A 689 17.27 12.71 -3.03
C TYR A 689 15.83 12.22 -2.97
N LEU A 690 14.91 13.09 -2.56
CA LEU A 690 13.48 12.75 -2.43
C LEU A 690 12.86 12.33 -3.76
N ILE A 691 13.24 12.99 -4.86
CA ILE A 691 12.68 12.68 -6.18
C ILE A 691 13.33 11.48 -6.86
N TYR A 692 14.54 11.05 -6.46
CA TYR A 692 15.29 10.00 -7.16
C TYR A 692 14.49 8.72 -7.43
N PRO A 693 13.68 8.19 -6.49
CA PRO A 693 12.96 6.95 -6.75
C PRO A 693 11.93 7.07 -7.89
N PHE A 694 11.28 8.23 -8.05
CA PHE A 694 10.24 8.41 -9.07
C PHE A 694 10.68 9.27 -10.28
N MET A 695 11.71 10.11 -10.16
CA MET A 695 12.33 10.91 -11.21
C MET A 695 13.87 10.75 -11.22
N PRO A 696 14.39 9.54 -11.54
CA PRO A 696 15.82 9.24 -11.45
C PRO A 696 16.68 10.04 -12.44
N VAL A 697 16.17 10.38 -13.63
CA VAL A 697 16.96 11.11 -14.64
C VAL A 697 17.18 12.56 -14.19
N THR A 698 16.11 13.20 -13.70
CA THR A 698 16.06 14.58 -13.22
C THR A 698 16.90 14.71 -11.96
N SER A 699 16.79 13.75 -11.03
CA SER A 699 17.65 13.69 -9.85
C SER A 699 19.14 13.70 -10.25
N LYS A 700 19.54 12.84 -11.19
CA LYS A 700 20.93 12.79 -11.68
C LYS A 700 21.35 14.08 -12.39
N LYS A 701 20.46 14.69 -13.20
CA LYS A 701 20.71 16.00 -13.83
C LYS A 701 20.94 17.10 -12.80
N ILE A 702 20.13 17.15 -11.73
CA ILE A 702 20.33 18.11 -10.63
C ILE A 702 21.70 17.88 -9.96
N ASN A 703 22.05 16.64 -9.66
CA ASN A 703 23.36 16.32 -9.06
C ASN A 703 24.54 16.72 -9.98
N ALA A 704 24.42 16.49 -11.28
CA ALA A 704 25.41 16.94 -12.26
C ALA A 704 25.55 18.48 -12.31
N ILE A 705 24.43 19.22 -12.25
CA ILE A 705 24.44 20.68 -12.15
C ILE A 705 25.13 21.15 -10.87
N LEU A 706 24.86 20.50 -9.74
CA LEU A 706 25.48 20.78 -8.46
C LEU A 706 26.95 20.33 -8.37
N ASN A 707 27.45 19.64 -9.40
CA ASN A 707 28.77 19.03 -9.44
C ASN A 707 29.01 18.10 -8.23
N THR A 708 28.04 17.22 -7.97
CA THR A 708 28.08 16.23 -6.89
C THR A 708 27.77 14.85 -7.42
N GLU A 709 28.42 13.83 -6.89
CA GLU A 709 28.05 12.45 -7.18
C GLU A 709 26.62 12.15 -6.70
N PRO A 710 25.81 11.42 -7.49
CA PRO A 710 24.47 11.03 -7.10
C PRO A 710 24.54 10.04 -5.93
N PHE A 711 24.31 10.56 -4.72
CA PHE A 711 24.23 9.83 -3.44
C PHE A 711 25.23 8.68 -3.32
N ASP A 712 26.48 8.98 -2.95
CA ASP A 712 27.40 7.92 -2.53
C ASP A 712 26.86 7.27 -1.25
N LEU A 713 26.33 6.07 -1.43
CA LEU A 713 25.64 5.26 -0.44
C LEU A 713 26.58 4.88 0.71
N PHE A 714 26.59 5.67 1.77
CA PHE A 714 26.86 5.13 3.10
C PHE A 714 25.73 4.14 3.43
N LYS A 715 26.12 2.93 3.84
CA LYS A 715 25.35 1.67 3.89
C LYS A 715 24.21 1.62 4.93
N SER A 716 23.49 2.71 5.17
CA SER A 716 22.36 2.78 6.11
C SER A 716 21.32 3.80 5.64
N PRO A 717 20.04 3.65 6.00
CA PRO A 717 19.03 4.67 5.73
C PRO A 717 19.52 6.00 6.30
N LEU A 718 19.69 7.00 5.43
CA LEU A 718 20.13 8.33 5.86
C LEU A 718 19.10 8.86 6.85
N THR A 719 19.51 9.04 8.10
CA THR A 719 18.69 9.84 9.01
C THR A 719 18.59 11.25 8.45
N PRO A 720 17.55 12.01 8.82
CA PRO A 720 17.48 13.40 8.43
C PRO A 720 18.75 14.19 8.75
N ASP A 721 19.35 13.92 9.92
CA ASP A 721 20.57 14.57 10.36
C ASP A 721 21.78 14.13 9.53
N ASP A 722 21.83 12.88 9.08
CA ASP A 722 22.87 12.40 8.17
C ASP A 722 22.78 13.06 6.80
N LEU A 723 21.57 13.19 6.25
CA LEU A 723 21.40 13.86 4.95
C LEU A 723 21.87 15.32 5.05
N VAL A 724 21.44 16.05 6.08
CA VAL A 724 21.83 17.45 6.29
C VAL A 724 23.34 17.58 6.55
N LYS A 725 23.91 16.70 7.38
CA LYS A 725 25.35 16.67 7.65
C LYS A 725 26.15 16.38 6.37
N ASN A 726 25.71 15.43 5.55
CA ASN A 726 26.34 15.12 4.27
C ASN A 726 26.24 16.30 3.30
N CYS A 727 25.11 16.99 3.25
CA CYS A 727 24.96 18.22 2.46
C CYS A 727 25.98 19.28 2.90
N ARG A 728 26.10 19.53 4.20
CA ARG A 728 27.06 20.50 4.74
C ARG A 728 28.51 20.14 4.39
N GLN A 729 28.86 18.86 4.48
CA GLN A 729 30.19 18.38 4.11
C GLN A 729 30.50 18.51 2.62
N ARG A 730 29.50 18.30 1.74
CA ARG A 730 29.64 18.38 0.29
C ARG A 730 29.71 19.83 -0.19
N PHE A 731 28.85 20.71 0.32
CA PHE A 731 28.79 22.11 -0.11
C PHE A 731 29.65 23.02 0.79
N LYS A 732 30.96 22.73 0.88
CA LYS A 732 31.92 23.63 1.55
C LYS A 732 32.08 24.94 0.76
N GLU A 733 32.53 25.99 1.45
CA GLU A 733 32.89 27.25 0.80
C GLU A 733 33.85 27.00 -0.38
N GLY A 734 33.58 27.63 -1.52
CA GLY A 734 34.41 27.51 -2.71
C GLY A 734 34.10 26.30 -3.60
N HIS A 735 33.24 25.37 -3.18
CA HIS A 735 32.75 24.29 -4.05
C HIS A 735 32.17 24.88 -5.34
N LYS A 736 32.66 24.45 -6.50
CA LYS A 736 32.25 24.99 -7.79
C LYS A 736 31.16 24.11 -8.40
N ILE A 737 30.00 24.70 -8.69
CA ILE A 737 28.94 24.03 -9.45
C ILE A 737 29.31 23.91 -10.93
N SER A 738 28.59 23.08 -11.68
CA SER A 738 28.82 22.92 -13.12
C SER A 738 28.50 24.20 -13.89
N ASP A 739 29.25 24.42 -14.97
CA ASP A 739 29.00 25.52 -15.91
C ASP A 739 27.76 25.25 -16.79
N SER A 740 27.20 24.02 -16.77
CA SER A 740 25.95 23.67 -17.47
C SER A 740 24.78 24.59 -17.09
N ALA A 741 23.96 24.93 -18.09
CA ALA A 741 22.76 25.74 -17.98
C ALA A 741 21.50 24.96 -18.40
N ASP A 742 21.54 23.64 -18.30
CA ASP A 742 20.47 22.78 -18.82
C ASP A 742 19.12 23.07 -18.15
N ILE A 743 18.12 23.35 -18.98
CA ILE A 743 16.75 23.47 -18.54
C ILE A 743 16.24 22.07 -18.22
N LEU A 744 15.84 21.85 -16.96
CA LEU A 744 15.34 20.54 -16.51
C LEU A 744 14.05 20.14 -17.24
N PHE A 745 13.11 21.07 -17.33
CA PHE A 745 11.79 20.87 -17.93
C PHE A 745 11.40 22.10 -18.77
N PRO A 746 11.52 22.06 -20.10
CA PRO A 746 11.04 23.14 -20.95
C PRO A 746 9.51 23.23 -20.85
N ARG A 747 8.95 24.43 -20.75
CA ARG A 747 7.48 24.64 -20.73
C ARG A 747 6.85 24.14 -22.02
N ILE A 748 5.71 23.48 -21.88
CA ILE A 748 4.89 23.05 -23.02
C ILE A 748 3.75 24.06 -23.21
N LYS A 749 3.55 24.50 -24.45
CA LYS A 749 2.45 25.39 -24.82
C LYS A 749 1.15 24.64 -24.98
#